data_AF-A0A818ZI33-F1
#
_entry.id   AF-A0A818ZI33-F1
#
_cell.length_a   1.000
_cell.length_b   1.000
_cell.length_c   1.000
_cell.angle_alpha   90.00
_cell.angle_beta   90.00
_cell.angle_gamma   90.00
#
_symmetry.space_group_name_H-M   'P 1'
#
loop_
_entity.id
_entity.type
_entity.pdbx_description
1 polymer ?
#
loop_
_entity_poly.entity_id
_entity_poly.type
_entity_poly.pdbx_seq_one_letter_code
_entity_poly.pdbx_strand_id
1 'polypeptide(L)'
;MGPKKQQELSTMRRLFGFEMVDFQSWSSFVKLMNRPEDPSSLAAFRILFGILMMLDIPQERGMSHADLYYPNEDRECQFPLFNFLAPFRAEYMVVIYFIMFLGVVGITLGLFYRCSAIIFAITYWYIFLLDKTSWNNHSYLYGLLGFQLIFFDAHHYCSIDGLLFRKKIRNSHVPLWNYTLLRYQIFLVYFIAGLKKTEWDWVAGYSMDSLGDHWVFSPFRTFMTIEQITWLLVHVCGLLFDLFIGFALFFDRSRPIAIVFCAAFHTMNSQMFNIGMFPYTMLATIPVFFHNNWLRKFVNCVLPKFLYKEESVQYSSSCLYSKEEIKPEESKTSSLKSAIANATSVKNAPVKATFRHKMLTIFALLYLTEQAFLPYSHFITKGYNNWTNGLYGYSWDMMVHSWHTQHVKITFIDKSTDEVHYLKPTAWASAKRWSSHADMIVQYAQCIKGKLKEHNYDDVEIRFDIWRSMNGRFNQRQIDPRIDLLSADAKWSTFEDTPWLQPLLTNLSDWRTRMQKIENKLSSKDQNVLVTFVADFPGLFLENYIPPDLNTTIEVLEGQIIVELISLKKNITLNVGENTSVPNGDYHNVYTVSSTPSCYMYVYLNQSDADIVQLWDRFYNLTDRLLNETIVRNRPLHSDKEEADLVRVSYENVFEELRHKTIHELLEIPIDYKIHNKNETSTNWTNIRLQFETSMNRSIVKRLDLKVKVQERTLRVFKTFMNRKKKQFLRCYHIVKVALKSIIFRKDFMQLVDDEINNVDDESGSNAIVTEESPPQSSSKSSSSKKTSSTNGKTKKKQIKK
;
A
#
# COMPACT_ATOMS: atom_id res chain seq x y z
N MET A 1 -31.24 11.85 -60.78
CA MET A 1 -30.68 11.47 -59.47
C MET A 1 -29.19 11.22 -59.66
N GLY A 2 -28.33 12.21 -59.35
CA GLY A 2 -26.89 12.00 -59.34
C GLY A 2 -26.47 11.33 -58.02
N PRO A 3 -25.44 10.46 -58.01
CA PRO A 3 -24.97 9.82 -56.79
C PRO A 3 -24.40 10.89 -55.86
N LYS A 4 -24.92 10.96 -54.63
CA LYS A 4 -24.33 11.77 -53.55
C LYS A 4 -22.89 11.27 -53.35
N LYS A 5 -21.90 12.09 -53.72
CA LYS A 5 -20.50 11.90 -53.28
C LYS A 5 -20.49 11.88 -51.75
N GLN A 6 -20.37 10.70 -51.15
CA GLN A 6 -19.85 10.60 -49.78
C GLN A 6 -18.44 11.17 -49.83
N GLN A 7 -18.25 12.31 -49.18
CA GLN A 7 -16.95 12.97 -49.08
C GLN A 7 -16.03 12.00 -48.31
N GLU A 8 -15.05 11.41 -48.99
CA GLU A 8 -14.09 10.51 -48.36
C GLU A 8 -13.40 11.24 -47.21
N LEU A 9 -13.59 10.74 -45.98
CA LEU A 9 -12.93 11.26 -44.80
C LEU A 9 -11.42 11.16 -44.99
N SER A 10 -10.70 12.25 -44.71
CA SER A 10 -9.23 12.25 -44.79
C SER A 10 -8.64 11.14 -43.90
N THR A 11 -7.49 10.59 -44.30
CA THR A 11 -6.79 9.56 -43.50
C THR A 11 -6.55 10.02 -42.07
N MET A 12 -6.23 11.30 -41.86
CA MET A 12 -6.02 11.88 -40.55
C MET A 12 -7.31 11.87 -39.71
N ARG A 13 -8.43 12.32 -40.28
CA ARG A 13 -9.72 12.32 -39.58
C ARG A 13 -10.21 10.91 -39.28
N ARG A 14 -9.92 9.95 -40.16
CA ARG A 14 -10.24 8.54 -39.94
C ARG A 14 -9.40 7.92 -38.82
N LEU A 15 -8.11 8.26 -38.71
CA LEU A 15 -7.21 7.64 -37.72
C LEU A 15 -7.25 8.30 -36.35
N PHE A 16 -7.32 9.64 -36.30
CA PHE A 16 -7.20 10.42 -35.07
C PHE A 16 -8.52 11.07 -34.63
N GLY A 17 -9.52 11.07 -35.51
CA GLY A 17 -10.79 11.71 -35.25
C GLY A 17 -10.78 13.23 -35.40
N PHE A 18 -9.69 13.86 -35.86
CA PHE A 18 -9.58 15.31 -36.07
C PHE A 18 -8.74 15.64 -37.32
N GLU A 19 -8.75 16.89 -37.75
CA GLU A 19 -7.94 17.40 -38.86
C GLU A 19 -6.90 18.43 -38.36
N MET A 20 -5.79 18.62 -39.08
CA MET A 20 -4.79 19.64 -38.72
C MET A 20 -5.40 21.06 -38.65
N VAL A 21 -6.42 21.33 -39.47
CA VAL A 21 -7.14 22.61 -39.49
C VAL A 21 -7.82 22.91 -38.15
N ASP A 22 -8.16 21.87 -37.37
CA ASP A 22 -8.75 22.04 -36.04
C ASP A 22 -7.79 22.70 -35.04
N PHE A 23 -6.48 22.60 -35.28
CA PHE A 23 -5.42 23.17 -34.41
C PHE A 23 -4.86 24.50 -34.93
N GLN A 24 -5.24 24.94 -36.13
CA GLN A 24 -4.70 26.16 -36.75
C GLN A 24 -5.21 27.46 -36.11
N SER A 25 -6.35 27.43 -35.42
CA SER A 25 -6.88 28.62 -34.74
C SER A 25 -7.56 28.27 -33.43
N TRP A 26 -7.54 29.20 -32.47
CA TRP A 26 -8.28 29.07 -31.21
C TRP A 26 -9.77 28.77 -31.43
N SER A 27 -10.38 29.41 -32.43
CA SER A 27 -11.79 29.21 -32.74
C SER A 27 -12.09 27.80 -33.27
N SER A 28 -11.18 27.22 -34.06
CA SER A 28 -11.28 25.84 -34.55
C SER A 28 -11.10 24.85 -33.41
N PHE A 29 -10.13 25.08 -32.54
CA PHE A 29 -9.85 24.20 -31.40
C PHE A 29 -11.02 24.18 -30.40
N VAL A 30 -11.61 25.35 -30.10
CA VAL A 30 -12.81 25.44 -29.26
C VAL A 30 -13.98 24.66 -29.89
N LYS A 31 -14.14 24.71 -31.22
CA LYS A 31 -15.16 23.90 -31.91
C LYS A 31 -14.87 22.41 -31.79
N LEU A 32 -13.62 21.97 -32.00
CA LEU A 32 -13.22 20.57 -31.86
C LEU A 32 -13.52 20.05 -30.45
N MET A 33 -13.06 20.76 -29.41
CA MET A 33 -13.20 20.34 -28.02
C MET A 33 -14.65 20.33 -27.53
N ASN A 34 -15.52 21.14 -28.13
CA ASN A 34 -16.94 21.20 -27.78
C ASN A 34 -17.84 20.48 -28.80
N ARG A 35 -17.30 19.74 -29.76
CA ARG A 35 -18.13 19.00 -30.71
C ARG A 35 -19.01 17.96 -29.97
N PRO A 36 -20.20 17.65 -30.49
CA PRO A 36 -21.11 16.70 -29.85
C PRO A 36 -20.60 15.26 -29.93
N GLU A 37 -20.68 14.56 -28.80
CA GLU A 37 -20.37 13.14 -28.67
C GLU A 37 -21.50 12.41 -27.93
N ASP A 38 -21.64 11.11 -28.19
CA ASP A 38 -22.65 10.27 -27.53
C ASP A 38 -22.35 10.17 -26.01
N PRO A 39 -23.36 10.33 -25.13
CA PRO A 39 -23.15 10.35 -23.67
C PRO A 39 -23.01 8.96 -23.02
N SER A 40 -23.27 7.87 -23.74
CA SER A 40 -23.47 6.55 -23.12
C SER A 40 -22.20 5.93 -22.53
N SER A 41 -21.05 6.08 -23.17
CA SER A 41 -19.77 5.59 -22.62
C SER A 41 -19.38 6.31 -21.32
N LEU A 42 -19.61 7.62 -21.23
CA LEU A 42 -19.34 8.40 -20.01
C LEU A 42 -20.26 7.97 -18.85
N ALA A 43 -21.51 7.59 -19.14
CA ALA A 43 -22.41 7.02 -18.15
C ALA A 43 -21.96 5.63 -17.67
N ALA A 44 -21.42 4.77 -18.56
CA ALA A 44 -20.82 3.50 -18.16
C ALA A 44 -19.66 3.74 -17.17
N PHE A 45 -18.75 4.65 -17.50
CA PHE A 45 -17.64 5.01 -16.62
C PHE A 45 -18.15 5.49 -15.25
N ARG A 46 -19.10 6.44 -15.22
CA ARG A 46 -19.69 6.95 -13.98
C ARG A 46 -20.26 5.83 -13.10
N ILE A 47 -21.01 4.90 -13.68
CA ILE A 47 -21.64 3.80 -12.95
C ILE A 47 -20.56 2.83 -12.43
N LEU A 48 -19.62 2.41 -13.29
CA LEU A 48 -18.58 1.46 -12.90
C LEU A 48 -17.63 2.05 -11.83
N PHE A 49 -17.14 3.27 -12.05
CA PHE A 49 -16.32 3.99 -11.07
C PHE A 49 -17.06 4.16 -9.75
N GLY A 50 -18.32 4.58 -9.79
CA GLY A 50 -19.15 4.75 -8.60
C GLY A 50 -19.35 3.45 -7.81
N ILE A 51 -19.61 2.33 -8.49
CA ILE A 51 -19.72 1.00 -7.85
C ILE A 51 -18.39 0.60 -7.19
N LEU A 52 -17.27 0.80 -7.87
CA LEU A 52 -15.95 0.46 -7.30
C LEU A 52 -15.62 1.34 -6.10
N MET A 53 -15.91 2.63 -6.14
CA MET A 53 -15.70 3.55 -5.02
C MET A 53 -16.64 3.26 -3.84
N MET A 54 -17.87 2.78 -4.09
CA MET A 54 -18.74 2.25 -3.04
C MET A 54 -18.14 1.01 -2.33
N LEU A 55 -17.26 0.26 -2.99
CA LEU A 55 -16.52 -0.86 -2.37
C LEU A 55 -15.21 -0.38 -1.71
N ASP A 56 -14.50 0.55 -2.35
CA ASP A 56 -13.23 1.14 -1.88
C ASP A 56 -13.40 1.86 -0.54
N ILE A 57 -14.43 2.70 -0.40
CA ILE A 57 -14.62 3.54 0.78
C ILE A 57 -14.73 2.72 2.08
N PRO A 58 -15.61 1.70 2.18
CA PRO A 58 -15.67 0.83 3.37
C PRO A 58 -14.42 0.01 3.61
N GLN A 59 -13.78 -0.48 2.54
CA GLN A 59 -12.75 -1.51 2.64
C GLN A 59 -11.34 -0.93 2.74
N GLU A 60 -10.94 -0.13 1.76
CA GLU A 60 -9.56 0.33 1.58
C GLU A 60 -9.35 1.72 2.18
N ARG A 61 -10.36 2.60 2.16
CA ARG A 61 -10.27 3.93 2.80
C ARG A 61 -10.56 3.93 4.29
N GLY A 62 -10.86 2.75 4.85
CA GLY A 62 -10.92 2.58 6.28
C GLY A 62 -12.23 3.00 6.94
N MET A 63 -13.32 3.28 6.21
CA MET A 63 -14.60 3.62 6.87
C MET A 63 -15.08 2.51 7.84
N SER A 64 -14.79 1.23 7.55
CA SER A 64 -15.14 0.11 8.45
C SER A 64 -14.26 -0.01 9.70
N HIS A 65 -13.14 0.71 9.74
CA HIS A 65 -12.14 0.71 10.81
C HIS A 65 -11.82 2.15 11.27
N ALA A 66 -12.72 3.11 11.02
CA ALA A 66 -12.50 4.51 11.35
C ALA A 66 -12.34 4.73 12.87
N ASP A 67 -12.93 3.85 13.67
CA ASP A 67 -12.74 3.75 15.13
C ASP A 67 -11.29 3.46 15.54
N LEU A 68 -10.56 2.70 14.72
CA LEU A 68 -9.15 2.36 14.96
C LEU A 68 -8.20 3.46 14.45
N TYR A 69 -8.55 4.12 13.34
CA TYR A 69 -7.70 5.15 12.73
C TYR A 69 -7.80 6.50 13.42
N TYR A 70 -8.95 6.81 14.02
CA TYR A 70 -9.20 8.09 14.69
C TYR A 70 -9.65 7.83 16.12
N PRO A 71 -8.79 7.26 17.00
CA PRO A 71 -9.15 7.03 18.39
C PRO A 71 -9.51 8.34 19.09
N ASN A 72 -10.41 8.27 20.06
CA ASN A 72 -10.87 9.43 20.83
C ASN A 72 -9.81 9.97 21.80
N GLU A 73 -8.71 9.24 22.00
CA GLU A 73 -7.58 9.66 22.81
C GLU A 73 -6.43 10.04 21.88
N ASP A 74 -5.83 11.22 22.11
CA ASP A 74 -4.73 11.81 21.32
C ASP A 74 -3.41 11.04 21.46
N ARG A 75 -3.42 9.73 21.22
CA ARG A 75 -2.29 8.82 21.49
C ARG A 75 -1.42 8.54 20.27
N GLU A 76 -1.83 8.92 19.06
CA GLU A 76 -1.01 8.69 17.85
C GLU A 76 -0.60 10.00 17.16
N CYS A 77 0.67 10.06 16.78
CA CYS A 77 1.26 11.07 15.91
C CYS A 77 0.69 10.94 14.50
N GLN A 78 0.25 12.07 13.96
CA GLN A 78 -0.37 12.15 12.65
C GLN A 78 0.56 12.79 11.63
N PHE A 79 0.33 12.46 10.37
CA PHE A 79 1.20 12.86 9.26
C PHE A 79 0.43 13.57 8.15
N PRO A 80 -0.23 14.72 8.40
CA PRO A 80 -0.97 15.43 7.37
C PRO A 80 -0.04 16.02 6.31
N LEU A 81 -0.55 16.22 5.09
CA LEU A 81 0.22 16.95 4.06
C LEU A 81 0.46 18.40 4.49
N PHE A 82 -0.57 19.02 5.08
CA PHE A 82 -0.52 20.37 5.58
C PHE A 82 -0.69 20.35 7.09
N ASN A 83 0.27 20.90 7.84
CA ASN A 83 0.30 20.84 9.30
C ASN A 83 -0.93 21.47 10.00
N PHE A 84 -1.74 22.28 9.30
CA PHE A 84 -2.98 22.84 9.83
C PHE A 84 -4.19 21.89 9.73
N LEU A 85 -4.07 20.80 8.96
CA LEU A 85 -5.11 19.79 8.86
C LEU A 85 -5.00 18.84 10.04
N ALA A 86 -6.09 18.71 10.77
CA ALA A 86 -6.26 17.73 11.83
C ALA A 86 -7.59 17.01 11.63
N PRO A 87 -7.68 15.70 11.94
CA PRO A 87 -8.92 14.98 11.90
C PRO A 87 -9.89 15.53 12.95
N PHE A 88 -11.17 15.41 12.67
CA PHE A 88 -12.18 15.61 13.71
C PHE A 88 -12.17 14.40 14.66
N ARG A 89 -12.91 14.51 15.77
CA ARG A 89 -13.15 13.36 16.65
C ARG A 89 -13.73 12.18 15.86
N ALA A 90 -13.50 10.97 16.36
CA ALA A 90 -13.90 9.71 15.74
C ALA A 90 -15.33 9.72 15.21
N GLU A 91 -16.27 10.26 16.00
CA GLU A 91 -17.69 10.24 15.67
C GLU A 91 -18.00 11.10 14.43
N TYR A 92 -17.33 12.24 14.29
CA TYR A 92 -17.46 13.12 13.13
C TYR A 92 -16.74 12.57 11.92
N MET A 93 -15.59 11.90 12.09
CA MET A 93 -14.90 11.24 10.99
C MET A 93 -15.78 10.16 10.35
N VAL A 94 -16.47 9.34 11.15
CA VAL A 94 -17.46 8.37 10.67
C VAL A 94 -18.57 9.05 9.85
N VAL A 95 -19.07 10.21 10.29
CA VAL A 95 -20.08 10.98 9.55
C VAL A 95 -19.52 11.49 8.21
N ILE A 96 -18.29 11.98 8.18
CA ILE A 96 -17.62 12.42 6.94
C ILE A 96 -17.50 11.26 5.95
N TYR A 97 -17.07 10.08 6.40
CA TYR A 97 -17.05 8.87 5.55
C TYR A 97 -18.44 8.51 5.03
N PHE A 98 -19.48 8.61 5.86
CA PHE A 98 -20.84 8.35 5.43
C PHE A 98 -21.34 9.36 4.39
N ILE A 99 -21.02 10.64 4.56
CA ILE A 99 -21.30 11.70 3.58
C ILE A 99 -20.59 11.42 2.25
N MET A 100 -19.31 11.03 2.31
CA MET A 100 -18.54 10.61 1.13
C MET A 100 -19.21 9.42 0.43
N PHE A 101 -19.65 8.43 1.20
CA PHE A 101 -20.36 7.26 0.69
C PHE A 101 -21.70 7.61 0.02
N LEU A 102 -22.50 8.51 0.61
CA LEU A 102 -23.72 9.02 -0.02
C LEU A 102 -23.43 9.80 -1.30
N GLY A 103 -22.35 10.59 -1.32
CA GLY A 103 -21.86 11.28 -2.50
C GLY A 103 -21.62 10.31 -3.66
N VAL A 104 -20.87 9.23 -3.43
CA VAL A 104 -20.62 8.23 -4.48
C VAL A 104 -21.88 7.47 -4.91
N VAL A 105 -22.79 7.14 -3.98
CA VAL A 105 -24.10 6.54 -4.34
C VAL A 105 -24.88 7.48 -5.27
N GLY A 106 -24.90 8.78 -4.96
CA GLY A 106 -25.52 9.80 -5.80
C GLY A 106 -24.87 9.91 -7.18
N ILE A 107 -23.54 9.79 -7.29
CA ILE A 107 -22.81 9.74 -8.56
C ILE A 107 -23.24 8.52 -9.39
N THR A 108 -23.21 7.32 -8.79
CA THR A 108 -23.57 6.05 -9.44
C THR A 108 -24.98 6.10 -10.02
N LEU A 109 -25.95 6.60 -9.24
CA LEU A 109 -27.34 6.72 -9.67
C LEU A 109 -27.57 7.93 -10.60
N GLY A 110 -26.71 8.93 -10.53
CA GLY A 110 -26.89 10.20 -11.25
C GLY A 110 -28.05 10.98 -10.65
N LEU A 111 -28.12 10.97 -9.32
CA LEU A 111 -29.09 11.68 -8.48
C LEU A 111 -28.39 12.90 -7.87
N PHE A 112 -28.94 14.08 -8.11
CA PHE A 112 -28.30 15.37 -7.78
C PHE A 112 -26.82 15.38 -8.17
N TYR A 113 -26.52 14.88 -9.38
CA TYR A 113 -25.19 14.39 -9.77
C TYR A 113 -24.07 15.38 -9.47
N ARG A 114 -24.27 16.68 -9.80
CA ARG A 114 -23.26 17.72 -9.58
C ARG A 114 -22.98 17.94 -8.08
N CYS A 115 -24.02 17.97 -7.25
CA CYS A 115 -23.87 18.09 -5.80
C CYS A 115 -23.20 16.83 -5.22
N SER A 116 -23.63 15.66 -5.66
CA SER A 116 -23.06 14.36 -5.25
C SER A 116 -21.57 14.26 -5.59
N ALA A 117 -21.15 14.73 -6.77
CA ALA A 117 -19.75 14.81 -7.19
C ALA A 117 -18.93 15.76 -6.32
N ILE A 118 -19.46 16.95 -6.00
CA ILE A 118 -18.79 17.92 -5.11
C ILE A 118 -18.63 17.36 -3.70
N ILE A 119 -19.70 16.76 -3.14
CA ILE A 119 -19.69 16.15 -1.80
C ILE A 119 -18.63 15.05 -1.74
N PHE A 120 -18.63 14.14 -2.72
CA PHE A 120 -17.62 13.09 -2.81
C PHE A 120 -16.21 13.67 -2.91
N ALA A 121 -15.95 14.60 -3.81
CA ALA A 121 -14.61 15.15 -4.03
C ALA A 121 -14.07 15.87 -2.79
N ILE A 122 -14.87 16.74 -2.14
CA ILE A 122 -14.42 17.48 -0.96
C ILE A 122 -14.08 16.52 0.18
N THR A 123 -14.98 15.57 0.48
CA THR A 123 -14.76 14.62 1.57
C THR A 123 -13.61 13.65 1.27
N TYR A 124 -13.48 13.22 0.01
CA TYR A 124 -12.37 12.37 -0.45
C TYR A 124 -11.02 13.07 -0.27
N TRP A 125 -10.88 14.29 -0.78
CA TRP A 125 -9.63 15.04 -0.66
C TRP A 125 -9.31 15.41 0.78
N TYR A 126 -10.32 15.72 1.60
CA TYR A 126 -10.11 15.95 3.03
C TYR A 126 -9.50 14.70 3.70
N ILE A 127 -10.13 13.52 3.55
CA ILE A 127 -9.61 12.27 4.13
C ILE A 127 -8.24 11.92 3.57
N PHE A 128 -8.06 12.07 2.25
CA PHE A 128 -6.79 11.81 1.60
C PHE A 128 -5.67 12.68 2.18
N LEU A 129 -5.89 13.98 2.39
CA LEU A 129 -4.86 14.91 2.85
C LEU A 129 -4.49 14.79 4.34
N LEU A 130 -5.30 14.09 5.15
CA LEU A 130 -5.09 13.94 6.60
C LEU A 130 -3.93 13.01 6.97
N ASP A 131 -3.62 12.01 6.15
CA ASP A 131 -2.60 11.02 6.48
C ASP A 131 -1.77 10.60 5.26
N LYS A 132 -0.57 11.17 5.15
CA LYS A 132 0.43 10.90 4.12
C LYS A 132 0.96 9.48 4.17
N THR A 133 0.91 8.80 5.31
CA THR A 133 1.44 7.43 5.42
C THR A 133 0.62 6.43 4.60
N SER A 134 -0.68 6.70 4.41
CA SER A 134 -1.60 5.89 3.60
C SER A 134 -1.52 6.17 2.08
N TRP A 135 -0.78 7.20 1.66
CA TRP A 135 -0.78 7.66 0.27
C TRP A 135 -0.22 6.65 -0.71
N ASN A 136 -0.82 6.64 -1.90
CA ASN A 136 -0.30 5.93 -3.07
C ASN A 136 -0.85 6.57 -4.36
N ASN A 137 -0.18 6.33 -5.49
CA ASN A 137 -0.53 6.88 -6.81
C ASN A 137 -1.99 6.57 -7.22
N HIS A 138 -2.52 5.41 -6.83
CA HIS A 138 -3.87 4.97 -7.22
C HIS A 138 -4.96 5.77 -6.51
N SER A 139 -4.72 6.10 -5.24
CA SER A 139 -5.57 6.98 -4.44
C SER A 139 -5.63 8.38 -5.04
N TYR A 140 -4.45 8.90 -5.43
CA TYR A 140 -4.36 10.19 -6.11
C TYR A 140 -5.18 10.18 -7.42
N LEU A 141 -5.06 9.12 -8.24
CA LEU A 141 -5.87 8.95 -9.44
C LEU A 141 -7.38 8.98 -9.16
N TYR A 142 -7.86 8.32 -8.11
CA TYR A 142 -9.30 8.34 -7.79
C TYR A 142 -9.78 9.72 -7.37
N GLY A 143 -8.96 10.46 -6.62
CA GLY A 143 -9.23 11.86 -6.29
C GLY A 143 -9.32 12.74 -7.54
N LEU A 144 -8.43 12.54 -8.52
CA LEU A 144 -8.47 13.24 -9.81
C LEU A 144 -9.72 12.88 -10.62
N LEU A 145 -10.05 11.60 -10.74
CA LEU A 145 -11.26 11.15 -11.44
C LEU A 145 -12.54 11.67 -10.76
N GLY A 146 -12.57 11.67 -9.42
CA GLY A 146 -13.63 12.26 -8.61
C GLY A 146 -13.79 13.76 -8.85
N PHE A 147 -12.67 14.49 -8.90
CA PHE A 147 -12.65 15.91 -9.22
C PHE A 147 -13.13 16.20 -10.65
N GLN A 148 -12.68 15.41 -11.64
CA GLN A 148 -13.12 15.53 -13.02
C GLN A 148 -14.65 15.35 -13.17
N LEU A 149 -15.24 14.41 -12.42
CA LEU A 149 -16.70 14.18 -12.41
C LEU A 149 -17.49 15.41 -11.93
N ILE A 150 -16.89 16.34 -11.18
CA ILE A 150 -17.56 17.62 -10.84
C ILE A 150 -17.91 18.38 -12.11
N PHE A 151 -17.04 18.33 -13.13
CA PHE A 151 -17.16 19.11 -14.37
C PHE A 151 -17.81 18.34 -15.51
N PHE A 152 -17.69 17.01 -15.52
CA PHE A 152 -18.24 16.18 -16.58
C PHE A 152 -19.77 16.17 -16.68
N ASP A 153 -20.28 15.96 -17.89
CA ASP A 153 -21.71 15.81 -18.18
C ASP A 153 -22.16 14.32 -18.12
N ALA A 154 -21.59 13.53 -17.21
CA ALA A 154 -21.83 12.08 -17.12
C ALA A 154 -23.27 11.68 -16.70
N HIS A 155 -24.06 12.66 -16.27
CA HIS A 155 -25.48 12.53 -15.93
C HIS A 155 -26.42 12.68 -17.14
N HIS A 156 -25.92 12.88 -18.35
CA HIS A 156 -26.78 12.99 -19.54
C HIS A 156 -27.34 11.64 -20.01
N TYR A 157 -26.82 10.51 -19.52
CA TYR A 157 -27.32 9.17 -19.86
C TYR A 157 -27.41 8.26 -18.63
N CYS A 158 -28.42 7.39 -18.60
CA CYS A 158 -28.72 6.47 -17.48
C CYS A 158 -28.72 7.13 -16.09
N SER A 159 -29.28 8.33 -15.95
CA SER A 159 -29.33 9.07 -14.68
C SER A 159 -30.76 9.25 -14.16
N ILE A 160 -30.91 9.26 -12.83
CA ILE A 160 -32.18 9.59 -12.18
C ILE A 160 -32.55 11.06 -12.43
N ASP A 161 -31.56 11.97 -12.46
CA ASP A 161 -31.77 13.39 -12.74
C ASP A 161 -32.46 13.62 -14.10
N GLY A 162 -31.99 12.94 -15.16
CA GLY A 162 -32.61 13.02 -16.48
C GLY A 162 -33.97 12.32 -16.55
N LEU A 163 -34.16 11.26 -15.77
CA LEU A 163 -35.41 10.48 -15.72
C LEU A 163 -36.53 11.24 -15.01
N LEU A 164 -36.27 11.82 -13.84
CA LEU A 164 -37.31 12.36 -12.94
C LEU A 164 -37.40 13.90 -12.94
N PHE A 165 -36.27 14.62 -12.97
CA PHE A 165 -36.26 16.05 -12.69
C PHE A 165 -36.01 16.92 -13.91
N ARG A 166 -35.17 16.47 -14.85
CA ARG A 166 -34.64 17.30 -15.95
C ARG A 166 -34.69 16.56 -17.28
N LYS A 167 -35.86 16.54 -17.92
CA LYS A 167 -36.03 15.87 -19.24
C LYS A 167 -35.11 16.39 -20.35
N LYS A 168 -34.63 17.65 -20.26
CA LYS A 168 -33.74 18.26 -21.27
C LYS A 168 -32.31 17.69 -21.30
N ILE A 169 -31.81 17.15 -20.18
CA ILE A 169 -30.46 16.56 -20.14
C ILE A 169 -30.47 15.09 -20.55
N ARG A 170 -31.64 14.45 -20.48
CA ARG A 170 -31.81 13.02 -20.75
C ARG A 170 -31.46 12.73 -22.20
N ASN A 171 -30.49 11.82 -22.37
CA ASN A 171 -29.99 11.39 -23.66
C ASN A 171 -29.47 12.54 -24.54
N SER A 172 -28.95 13.60 -23.93
CA SER A 172 -28.38 14.74 -24.66
C SER A 172 -26.88 14.58 -24.90
N HIS A 173 -26.38 15.13 -26.00
CA HIS A 173 -24.94 15.07 -26.33
C HIS A 173 -24.05 15.68 -25.23
N VAL A 174 -22.81 15.22 -25.17
CA VAL A 174 -21.75 15.76 -24.32
C VAL A 174 -20.60 16.27 -25.17
N PRO A 175 -19.89 17.34 -24.76
CA PRO A 175 -18.78 17.87 -25.53
C PRO A 175 -17.53 16.96 -25.42
N LEU A 176 -16.78 16.84 -26.52
CA LEU A 176 -15.60 15.96 -26.64
C LEU A 176 -14.59 16.08 -25.49
N TRP A 177 -14.37 17.29 -24.95
CA TRP A 177 -13.39 17.51 -23.89
C TRP A 177 -13.60 16.62 -22.64
N ASN A 178 -14.82 16.15 -22.37
CA ASN A 178 -15.11 15.19 -21.30
C ASN A 178 -14.31 13.90 -21.49
N TYR A 179 -14.34 13.35 -22.70
CA TYR A 179 -13.60 12.15 -23.06
C TYR A 179 -12.10 12.44 -23.19
N THR A 180 -11.72 13.62 -23.68
CA THR A 180 -10.31 14.02 -23.78
C THR A 180 -9.63 14.00 -22.41
N LEU A 181 -10.21 14.67 -21.40
CA LEU A 181 -9.63 14.71 -20.06
C LEU A 181 -9.56 13.34 -19.40
N LEU A 182 -10.62 12.54 -19.53
CA LEU A 182 -10.67 11.20 -18.93
C LEU A 182 -9.64 10.25 -19.57
N ARG A 183 -9.62 10.18 -20.91
CA ARG A 183 -8.67 9.33 -21.65
C ARG A 183 -7.24 9.78 -21.45
N TYR A 184 -7.01 11.09 -21.43
CA TYR A 184 -5.69 11.65 -21.18
C TYR A 184 -5.18 11.28 -19.78
N GLN A 185 -6.01 11.40 -18.73
CA GLN A 185 -5.59 11.03 -17.38
C GLN A 185 -5.18 9.55 -17.30
N ILE A 186 -5.97 8.66 -17.88
CA ILE A 186 -5.68 7.23 -17.90
C ILE A 186 -4.41 6.94 -18.71
N PHE A 187 -4.27 7.57 -19.88
CA PHE A 187 -3.07 7.47 -20.71
C PHE A 187 -1.81 7.91 -19.97
N LEU A 188 -1.88 9.06 -19.30
CA LEU A 188 -0.75 9.66 -18.61
C LEU A 188 -0.20 8.75 -17.52
N VAL A 189 -1.06 8.07 -16.76
CA VAL A 189 -0.65 7.12 -15.72
C VAL A 189 0.22 6.01 -16.29
N TYR A 190 -0.15 5.41 -17.43
CA TYR A 190 0.68 4.41 -18.09
C TYR A 190 1.96 5.03 -18.64
N PHE A 191 1.83 6.10 -19.42
CA PHE A 191 2.95 6.67 -20.15
C PHE A 191 4.06 7.18 -19.22
N ILE A 192 3.70 7.92 -18.16
CA ILE A 192 4.68 8.39 -17.17
C ILE A 192 5.29 7.21 -16.40
N ALA A 193 4.50 6.20 -16.03
CA ALA A 193 5.06 5.00 -15.40
C ALA A 193 6.03 4.26 -16.32
N GLY A 194 5.78 4.24 -17.63
CA GLY A 194 6.70 3.71 -18.64
C GLY A 194 7.98 4.53 -18.74
N LEU A 195 7.89 5.87 -18.76
CA LEU A 195 9.06 6.75 -18.72
C LEU A 195 9.90 6.55 -17.46
N LYS A 196 9.27 6.36 -16.29
CA LYS A 196 10.02 6.09 -15.05
C LYS A 196 10.70 4.71 -15.05
N LYS A 197 10.16 3.74 -15.79
CA LYS A 197 10.77 2.43 -15.99
C LYS A 197 11.94 2.43 -16.98
N THR A 198 12.27 3.55 -17.61
CA THR A 198 13.51 3.65 -18.41
C THR A 198 14.74 3.86 -17.54
N GLU A 199 14.57 4.10 -16.24
CA GLU A 199 15.68 4.17 -15.29
C GLU A 199 16.49 2.88 -15.27
N TRP A 200 17.79 3.01 -15.05
CA TRP A 200 18.73 1.90 -15.15
C TRP A 200 18.42 0.78 -14.14
N ASP A 201 17.96 1.13 -12.93
CA ASP A 201 17.55 0.16 -11.91
C ASP A 201 16.44 -0.79 -12.41
N TRP A 202 15.48 -0.28 -13.19
CA TRP A 202 14.42 -1.11 -13.77
C TRP A 202 14.94 -1.89 -14.97
N VAL A 203 15.62 -1.24 -15.92
CA VAL A 203 16.09 -1.90 -17.15
C VAL A 203 17.07 -3.04 -16.86
N ALA A 204 17.90 -2.88 -15.83
CA ALA A 204 18.85 -3.90 -15.40
C ALA A 204 18.24 -4.98 -14.48
N GLY A 205 16.97 -4.85 -14.08
CA GLY A 205 16.25 -5.87 -13.31
C GLY A 205 16.46 -5.83 -11.80
N TYR A 206 16.91 -4.71 -11.23
CA TYR A 206 17.13 -4.55 -9.78
C TYR A 206 15.90 -4.08 -9.01
N SER A 207 14.93 -3.49 -9.71
CA SER A 207 13.61 -3.24 -9.14
C SER A 207 12.87 -4.58 -9.00
N MET A 208 12.11 -4.81 -7.93
CA MET A 208 11.20 -5.99 -7.85
C MET A 208 11.84 -7.34 -8.30
N ASP A 209 13.09 -7.58 -7.92
CA ASP A 209 13.94 -8.68 -8.40
C ASP A 209 13.35 -10.07 -8.16
N SER A 210 12.67 -10.26 -7.02
CA SER A 210 12.04 -11.52 -6.63
C SER A 210 10.67 -11.76 -7.28
N LEU A 211 10.19 -10.87 -8.16
CA LEU A 211 8.81 -10.95 -8.65
C LEU A 211 8.58 -12.12 -9.63
N GLY A 212 9.62 -12.58 -10.33
CA GLY A 212 9.56 -13.78 -11.17
C GLY A 212 9.27 -15.07 -10.39
N ASP A 213 9.52 -15.07 -9.07
CA ASP A 213 9.20 -16.17 -8.16
C ASP A 213 7.71 -16.31 -7.85
N HIS A 214 6.89 -15.35 -8.28
CA HIS A 214 5.46 -15.42 -8.08
C HIS A 214 4.79 -16.52 -8.93
N TRP A 215 3.79 -17.22 -8.34
CA TRP A 215 3.12 -18.38 -8.96
C TRP A 215 2.44 -18.07 -10.30
N VAL A 216 2.05 -16.81 -10.51
CA VAL A 216 1.46 -16.30 -11.76
C VAL A 216 2.37 -16.60 -12.96
N PHE A 217 3.68 -16.58 -12.76
CA PHE A 217 4.65 -16.87 -13.81
C PHE A 217 5.02 -18.35 -13.92
N SER A 218 4.44 -19.23 -13.09
CA SER A 218 4.71 -20.67 -13.12
C SER A 218 4.54 -21.33 -14.50
N PRO A 219 3.59 -20.92 -15.37
CA PRO A 219 3.51 -21.48 -16.72
C PRO A 219 4.78 -21.27 -17.55
N PHE A 220 5.47 -20.14 -17.37
CA PHE A 220 6.69 -19.79 -18.11
C PHE A 220 7.92 -20.56 -17.61
N ARG A 221 7.89 -21.07 -16.37
CA ARG A 221 9.01 -21.84 -15.78
C ARG A 221 9.25 -23.19 -16.45
N THR A 222 8.34 -23.62 -17.32
CA THR A 222 8.54 -24.84 -18.12
C THR A 222 9.61 -24.66 -19.20
N PHE A 223 9.91 -23.41 -19.60
CA PHE A 223 10.89 -23.10 -20.66
C PHE A 223 11.78 -21.88 -20.37
N MET A 224 11.60 -21.18 -19.25
CA MET A 224 12.43 -20.04 -18.83
C MET A 224 12.91 -20.21 -17.38
N THR A 225 14.12 -19.74 -17.08
CA THR A 225 14.60 -19.62 -15.70
C THR A 225 13.88 -18.48 -14.97
N ILE A 226 13.93 -18.47 -13.63
CA ILE A 226 13.37 -17.37 -12.83
C ILE A 226 14.02 -16.04 -13.20
N GLU A 227 15.35 -16.01 -13.37
CA GLU A 227 16.08 -14.82 -13.77
C GLU A 227 15.61 -14.29 -15.14
N GLN A 228 15.40 -15.19 -16.12
CA GLN A 228 14.86 -14.82 -17.43
C GLN A 228 13.43 -14.28 -17.33
N ILE A 229 12.59 -14.89 -16.48
CA ILE A 229 11.22 -14.42 -16.25
C ILE A 229 11.23 -13.03 -15.62
N THR A 230 12.01 -12.83 -14.56
CA THR A 230 12.15 -11.53 -13.89
C THR A 230 12.65 -10.48 -14.89
N TRP A 231 13.70 -10.76 -15.65
CA TRP A 231 14.23 -9.74 -16.54
C TRP A 231 13.33 -9.51 -17.78
N LEU A 232 12.91 -10.56 -18.48
CA LEU A 232 12.15 -10.42 -19.72
C LEU A 232 10.68 -10.06 -19.48
N LEU A 233 9.97 -10.81 -18.65
CA LEU A 233 8.52 -10.66 -18.48
C LEU A 233 8.15 -9.56 -17.49
N VAL A 234 8.87 -9.44 -16.38
CA VAL A 234 8.59 -8.38 -15.39
C VAL A 234 9.15 -7.05 -15.87
N HIS A 235 10.44 -6.98 -16.19
CA HIS A 235 11.09 -5.70 -16.48
C HIS A 235 10.89 -5.21 -17.92
N VAL A 236 11.31 -6.00 -18.91
CA VAL A 236 11.24 -5.59 -20.33
C VAL A 236 9.79 -5.49 -20.79
N CYS A 237 8.98 -6.54 -20.63
CA CYS A 237 7.58 -6.48 -21.02
C CYS A 237 6.77 -5.49 -20.17
N GLY A 238 7.07 -5.33 -18.87
CA GLY A 238 6.43 -4.31 -18.03
C GLY A 238 6.71 -2.88 -18.50
N LEU A 239 7.96 -2.58 -18.85
CA LEU A 239 8.36 -1.29 -19.45
C LEU A 239 7.64 -1.05 -20.78
N LEU A 240 7.71 -2.00 -21.71
CA LEU A 240 7.09 -1.86 -23.03
C LEU A 240 5.58 -1.72 -22.93
N PHE A 241 4.95 -2.46 -22.01
CA PHE A 241 3.53 -2.35 -21.75
C PHE A 241 3.17 -0.93 -21.31
N ASP A 242 3.77 -0.42 -20.24
CA ASP A 242 3.44 0.91 -19.70
C ASP A 242 3.72 2.03 -20.73
N LEU A 243 4.80 1.92 -21.50
CA LEU A 243 5.16 2.93 -22.49
C LEU A 243 4.21 2.97 -23.69
N PHE A 244 3.68 1.82 -24.14
CA PHE A 244 2.95 1.72 -25.40
C PHE A 244 1.45 1.40 -25.27
N ILE A 245 0.98 0.83 -24.16
CA ILE A 245 -0.43 0.40 -24.04
C ILE A 245 -1.40 1.55 -24.18
N GLY A 246 -1.05 2.72 -23.64
CA GLY A 246 -1.84 3.94 -23.76
C GLY A 246 -2.07 4.32 -25.22
N PHE A 247 -1.00 4.34 -26.03
CA PHE A 247 -1.10 4.60 -27.47
C PHE A 247 -1.91 3.53 -28.19
N ALA A 248 -1.68 2.25 -27.87
CA ALA A 248 -2.36 1.13 -28.50
C ALA A 248 -3.89 1.13 -28.25
N LEU A 249 -4.36 1.70 -27.13
CA LEU A 249 -5.78 1.87 -26.83
C LEU A 249 -6.45 2.98 -27.67
N PHE A 250 -5.71 4.00 -28.09
CA PHE A 250 -6.27 5.10 -28.90
C PHE A 250 -6.59 4.69 -30.34
N PHE A 251 -5.74 3.89 -30.98
CA PHE A 251 -5.93 3.53 -32.39
C PHE A 251 -6.92 2.38 -32.58
N ASP A 252 -7.93 2.58 -33.44
CA ASP A 252 -8.99 1.59 -33.70
C ASP A 252 -8.47 0.21 -34.09
N ARG A 253 -7.35 0.13 -34.84
CA ARG A 253 -6.78 -1.15 -35.29
C ARG A 253 -6.08 -1.93 -34.18
N SER A 254 -5.33 -1.26 -33.30
CA SER A 254 -4.61 -1.91 -32.20
C SER A 254 -5.47 -2.11 -30.96
N ARG A 255 -6.56 -1.32 -30.80
CA ARG A 255 -7.39 -1.30 -29.60
C ARG A 255 -7.90 -2.69 -29.17
N PRO A 256 -8.43 -3.57 -30.04
CA PRO A 256 -8.89 -4.90 -29.61
C PRO A 256 -7.79 -5.74 -28.96
N ILE A 257 -6.58 -5.70 -29.52
CA ILE A 257 -5.41 -6.40 -28.99
C ILE A 257 -4.97 -5.75 -27.66
N ALA A 258 -4.90 -4.41 -27.63
CA ALA A 258 -4.57 -3.65 -26.44
C ALA A 258 -5.53 -3.93 -25.27
N ILE A 259 -6.83 -4.10 -25.53
CA ILE A 259 -7.81 -4.45 -24.51
C ILE A 259 -7.48 -5.80 -23.86
N VAL A 260 -7.13 -6.82 -24.65
CA VAL A 260 -6.78 -8.14 -24.14
C VAL A 260 -5.53 -8.07 -23.26
N PHE A 261 -4.47 -7.43 -23.74
CA PHE A 261 -3.24 -7.27 -22.96
C PHE A 261 -3.45 -6.43 -21.70
N CYS A 262 -4.19 -5.33 -21.80
CA CYS A 262 -4.50 -4.47 -20.67
C CYS A 262 -5.32 -5.21 -19.62
N ALA A 263 -6.34 -5.98 -20.04
CA ALA A 263 -7.14 -6.77 -19.13
C ALA A 263 -6.31 -7.89 -18.46
N ALA A 264 -5.46 -8.57 -19.22
CA ALA A 264 -4.55 -9.59 -18.69
C ALA A 264 -3.58 -9.00 -17.67
N PHE A 265 -2.95 -7.87 -17.98
CA PHE A 265 -2.01 -7.17 -17.10
C PHE A 265 -2.65 -6.77 -15.76
N HIS A 266 -3.84 -6.15 -15.78
CA HIS A 266 -4.52 -5.77 -14.54
C HIS A 266 -5.03 -6.98 -13.75
N THR A 267 -5.51 -8.02 -14.43
CA THR A 267 -5.91 -9.26 -13.76
C THR A 267 -4.69 -9.91 -13.09
N MET A 268 -3.54 -9.89 -13.74
CA MET A 268 -2.27 -10.38 -13.21
C MET A 268 -1.85 -9.59 -11.97
N ASN A 269 -1.86 -8.25 -12.05
CA ASN A 269 -1.55 -7.37 -10.93
C ASN A 269 -2.49 -7.59 -9.75
N SER A 270 -3.77 -7.88 -9.99
CA SER A 270 -4.73 -8.17 -8.93
C SER A 270 -4.43 -9.48 -8.18
N GLN A 271 -3.66 -10.40 -8.77
CA GLN A 271 -3.24 -11.64 -8.12
C GLN A 271 -1.87 -11.51 -7.45
N MET A 272 -1.01 -10.66 -8.01
CA MET A 272 0.39 -10.54 -7.61
C MET A 272 0.60 -9.50 -6.52
N PHE A 273 -0.21 -8.44 -6.50
CA PHE A 273 -0.06 -7.33 -5.59
C PHE A 273 -1.32 -7.08 -4.76
N ASN A 274 -1.13 -6.72 -3.49
CA ASN A 274 -2.19 -6.25 -2.60
C ASN A 274 -2.34 -4.72 -2.71
N ILE A 275 -2.62 -4.21 -3.92
CA ILE A 275 -2.73 -2.76 -4.24
C ILE A 275 -4.18 -2.26 -4.27
N GLY A 276 -5.05 -2.88 -3.47
CA GLY A 276 -6.44 -2.49 -3.29
C GLY A 276 -7.27 -2.52 -4.59
N MET A 277 -8.16 -1.54 -4.77
CA MET A 277 -9.11 -1.49 -5.88
C MET A 277 -8.50 -1.10 -7.24
N PHE A 278 -7.18 -0.87 -7.32
CA PHE A 278 -6.54 -0.30 -8.50
C PHE A 278 -6.72 -1.12 -9.78
N PRO A 279 -6.41 -2.43 -9.80
CA PRO A 279 -6.53 -3.19 -11.04
C PRO A 279 -7.98 -3.25 -11.55
N TYR A 280 -8.94 -3.33 -10.64
CA TYR A 280 -10.37 -3.31 -10.98
C TYR A 280 -10.82 -1.95 -11.51
N THR A 281 -10.30 -0.85 -10.97
CA THR A 281 -10.59 0.49 -11.47
C THR A 281 -10.01 0.70 -12.86
N MET A 282 -8.77 0.25 -13.09
CA MET A 282 -8.17 0.32 -14.42
C MET A 282 -8.96 -0.52 -15.45
N LEU A 283 -9.38 -1.73 -15.08
CA LEU A 283 -10.29 -2.55 -15.91
C LEU A 283 -11.60 -1.82 -16.23
N ALA A 284 -12.22 -1.16 -15.24
CA ALA A 284 -13.44 -0.39 -15.43
C ALA A 284 -13.26 0.85 -16.30
N THR A 285 -12.03 1.35 -16.48
CA THR A 285 -11.73 2.49 -17.37
C THR A 285 -11.51 2.10 -18.82
N ILE A 286 -11.19 0.82 -19.12
CA ILE A 286 -10.95 0.34 -20.49
C ILE A 286 -12.09 0.71 -21.47
N PRO A 287 -13.39 0.54 -21.12
CA PRO A 287 -14.50 0.86 -22.02
C PRO A 287 -14.58 2.33 -22.45
N VAL A 288 -13.92 3.25 -21.74
CA VAL A 288 -13.83 4.67 -22.13
C VAL A 288 -13.12 4.82 -23.48
N PHE A 289 -12.19 3.93 -23.82
CA PHE A 289 -11.48 3.95 -25.09
C PHE A 289 -12.30 3.37 -26.26
N PHE A 290 -13.46 2.76 -25.99
CA PHE A 290 -14.32 2.25 -27.07
C PHE A 290 -15.01 3.43 -27.78
N HIS A 291 -15.66 3.16 -28.91
CA HIS A 291 -16.51 4.16 -29.56
C HIS A 291 -17.55 4.69 -28.57
N ASN A 292 -17.77 6.01 -28.53
CA ASN A 292 -18.57 6.66 -27.47
C ASN A 292 -20.02 6.15 -27.35
N ASN A 293 -20.55 5.53 -28.41
CA ASN A 293 -21.88 4.91 -28.47
C ASN A 293 -21.91 3.40 -28.22
N TRP A 294 -20.81 2.78 -27.76
CA TRP A 294 -20.71 1.33 -27.57
C TRP A 294 -21.79 0.80 -26.63
N LEU A 295 -22.04 1.50 -25.50
CA LEU A 295 -23.01 1.06 -24.50
C LEU A 295 -24.42 1.08 -25.10
N ARG A 296 -24.77 2.15 -25.83
CA ARG A 296 -26.05 2.23 -26.54
C ARG A 296 -26.21 1.07 -27.53
N LYS A 297 -25.20 0.83 -28.37
CA LYS A 297 -25.21 -0.28 -29.34
C LYS A 297 -25.36 -1.63 -28.66
N PHE A 298 -24.63 -1.85 -27.56
CA PHE A 298 -24.68 -3.08 -26.79
C PHE A 298 -26.07 -3.32 -26.18
N VAL A 299 -26.64 -2.31 -25.53
CA VAL A 299 -27.99 -2.36 -24.94
C VAL A 299 -29.04 -2.66 -26.01
N ASN A 300 -28.97 -2.01 -27.17
CA ASN A 300 -29.90 -2.25 -28.28
C ASN A 300 -29.77 -3.65 -28.89
N CYS A 301 -28.58 -4.26 -28.82
CA CYS A 301 -28.34 -5.61 -29.33
C CYS A 301 -28.80 -6.70 -28.35
N VAL A 302 -28.66 -6.45 -27.04
CA VAL A 302 -28.88 -7.46 -25.99
C VAL A 302 -30.29 -7.38 -25.38
N LEU A 303 -30.85 -6.19 -25.19
CA LEU A 303 -32.17 -6.03 -24.59
C LEU A 303 -33.29 -6.09 -25.64
N PRO A 304 -34.34 -6.91 -25.43
CA PRO A 304 -35.53 -6.91 -26.28
C PRO A 304 -36.16 -5.52 -26.38
N LYS A 305 -36.57 -5.12 -27.58
CA LYS A 305 -37.17 -3.80 -27.87
C LYS A 305 -38.43 -3.47 -27.05
N PHE A 306 -39.07 -4.45 -26.42
CA PHE A 306 -40.22 -4.23 -25.53
C PHE A 306 -39.81 -3.79 -24.10
N LEU A 307 -38.60 -4.14 -23.66
CA LEU A 307 -38.04 -3.77 -22.35
C LEU A 307 -37.36 -2.39 -22.39
N TYR A 308 -36.88 -1.98 -23.56
CA TYR A 308 -36.18 -0.72 -23.75
C TYR A 308 -36.65 -0.04 -25.05
N LYS A 309 -37.30 1.12 -24.91
CA LYS A 309 -37.67 1.97 -26.04
C LYS A 309 -36.60 3.04 -26.24
N GLU A 310 -35.90 2.96 -27.36
CA GLU A 310 -34.82 3.89 -27.69
C GLU A 310 -35.36 5.31 -27.88
N GLU A 311 -34.86 6.24 -27.08
CA GLU A 311 -35.06 7.67 -27.28
C GLU A 311 -33.96 8.21 -28.20
N SER A 312 -34.31 9.14 -29.08
CA SER A 312 -33.36 9.83 -29.95
C SER A 312 -32.39 10.68 -29.11
N VAL A 313 -31.14 10.79 -29.57
CA VAL A 313 -30.15 11.64 -28.92
C VAL A 313 -30.55 13.11 -29.12
N GLN A 314 -30.50 13.90 -28.06
CA GLN A 314 -30.93 15.30 -28.05
C GLN A 314 -29.75 16.26 -28.21
N TYR A 315 -30.00 17.43 -28.81
CA TYR A 315 -29.06 18.53 -28.84
C TYR A 315 -28.84 19.11 -27.43
N SER A 316 -27.60 19.51 -27.15
CA SER A 316 -27.15 20.02 -25.85
C SER A 316 -26.57 21.42 -26.00
N SER A 317 -26.90 22.33 -25.10
CA SER A 317 -26.34 23.68 -25.08
C SER A 317 -24.85 23.72 -24.72
N SER A 318 -24.30 22.63 -24.19
CA SER A 318 -22.87 22.48 -23.85
C SER A 318 -22.00 22.10 -25.06
N CYS A 319 -22.62 21.77 -26.20
CA CYS A 319 -21.93 21.32 -27.42
C CYS A 319 -22.02 22.37 -28.52
N LEU A 320 -21.06 22.40 -29.44
CA LEU A 320 -21.08 23.23 -30.64
C LEU A 320 -21.33 22.37 -31.88
N TYR A 321 -22.33 22.76 -32.67
CA TYR A 321 -22.76 22.02 -33.85
C TYR A 321 -22.36 22.73 -35.14
N SER A 322 -22.04 21.96 -36.17
CA SER A 322 -21.90 22.47 -37.52
C SER A 322 -23.28 22.74 -38.15
N LYS A 323 -23.33 23.62 -39.16
CA LYS A 323 -24.58 23.89 -39.89
C LYS A 323 -25.13 22.64 -40.60
N GLU A 324 -24.27 21.68 -40.90
CA GLU A 324 -24.62 20.43 -41.58
C GLU A 324 -25.23 19.41 -40.61
N GLU A 325 -24.75 19.38 -39.37
CA GLU A 325 -25.22 18.50 -38.28
C GLU A 325 -26.62 18.86 -37.77
N ILE A 326 -27.07 20.11 -37.93
CA ILE A 326 -28.37 20.59 -37.43
C ILE A 326 -29.56 20.14 -38.30
N LYS A 327 -29.32 19.39 -39.39
CA LYS A 327 -30.42 18.92 -40.26
C LYS A 327 -31.24 17.82 -39.55
N PRO A 328 -32.57 17.98 -39.42
CA PRO A 328 -33.40 16.88 -38.95
C PRO A 328 -33.36 15.74 -39.99
N GLU A 329 -33.03 14.53 -39.56
CA GLU A 329 -33.39 13.35 -40.34
C GLU A 329 -34.92 13.35 -40.51
N GLU A 330 -35.40 13.43 -41.74
CA GLU A 330 -36.80 13.18 -42.09
C GLU A 330 -37.14 11.71 -41.81
N SER A 331 -37.34 11.36 -40.54
CA SER A 331 -37.89 10.05 -40.19
C SER A 331 -39.39 10.04 -40.50
N LYS A 332 -39.78 9.28 -41.52
CA LYS A 332 -41.15 9.16 -42.04
C LYS A 332 -42.17 8.53 -41.08
N THR A 333 -41.83 8.36 -39.80
CA THR A 333 -42.70 7.74 -38.79
C THR A 333 -42.32 8.28 -37.41
N SER A 334 -42.76 9.50 -37.07
CA SER A 334 -42.61 10.01 -35.71
C SER A 334 -43.92 10.66 -35.24
N SER A 335 -44.39 10.26 -34.06
CA SER A 335 -45.55 10.84 -33.38
C SER A 335 -45.43 12.37 -33.24
N LEU A 336 -46.55 13.10 -33.21
CA LEU A 336 -46.56 14.57 -33.07
C LEU A 336 -45.70 15.08 -31.87
N LYS A 337 -45.65 14.31 -30.77
CA LYS A 337 -44.82 14.62 -29.59
C LYS A 337 -43.31 14.52 -29.87
N SER A 338 -42.85 13.55 -30.65
CA SER A 338 -41.42 13.42 -31.01
C SER A 338 -40.99 14.50 -32.01
N ALA A 339 -41.87 14.87 -32.94
CA ALA A 339 -41.60 15.97 -33.88
C ALA A 339 -41.45 17.33 -33.16
N ILE A 340 -42.32 17.63 -32.19
CA ILE A 340 -42.26 18.87 -31.39
C ILE A 340 -41.01 18.90 -30.49
N ALA A 341 -40.66 17.77 -29.85
CA ALA A 341 -39.45 17.64 -29.04
C ALA A 341 -38.17 17.82 -29.88
N ASN A 342 -38.13 17.24 -31.08
CA ASN A 342 -37.01 17.41 -32.01
C ASN A 342 -36.91 18.87 -32.50
N ALA A 343 -38.02 19.51 -32.85
CA ALA A 343 -38.03 20.91 -33.28
C ALA A 343 -37.58 21.90 -32.18
N THR A 344 -37.91 21.62 -30.91
CA THR A 344 -37.43 22.42 -29.77
C THR A 344 -35.97 22.14 -29.42
N SER A 345 -35.49 20.91 -29.62
CA SER A 345 -34.07 20.56 -29.45
C SER A 345 -33.18 21.26 -30.47
N VAL A 346 -33.59 21.28 -31.75
CA VAL A 346 -32.88 21.93 -32.87
C VAL A 346 -32.72 23.44 -32.67
N LYS A 347 -33.71 24.13 -32.09
CA LYS A 347 -33.62 25.58 -31.78
C LYS A 347 -32.56 25.91 -30.72
N ASN A 348 -32.16 24.94 -29.91
CA ASN A 348 -31.22 25.13 -28.79
C ASN A 348 -29.79 24.69 -29.10
N ALA A 349 -29.49 24.26 -30.33
CA ALA A 349 -28.15 23.83 -30.76
C ALA A 349 -27.27 25.05 -31.11
N PRO A 350 -26.24 25.41 -30.31
CA PRO A 350 -25.45 26.59 -30.59
C PRO A 350 -24.41 26.31 -31.68
N VAL A 351 -24.34 27.20 -32.67
CA VAL A 351 -23.37 27.14 -33.79
C VAL A 351 -22.13 28.00 -33.51
N LYS A 352 -22.27 29.02 -32.66
CA LYS A 352 -21.19 29.94 -32.28
C LYS A 352 -20.72 29.64 -30.86
N ALA A 353 -19.40 29.68 -30.66
CA ALA A 353 -18.78 29.52 -29.35
C ALA A 353 -19.24 30.62 -28.39
N THR A 354 -19.75 30.21 -27.23
CA THR A 354 -20.11 31.10 -26.12
C THR A 354 -18.90 31.30 -25.21
N PHE A 355 -18.98 32.24 -24.27
CA PHE A 355 -17.95 32.41 -23.25
C PHE A 355 -17.70 31.11 -22.45
N ARG A 356 -18.77 30.38 -22.10
CA ARG A 356 -18.70 29.09 -21.40
C ARG A 356 -17.88 28.05 -22.18
N HIS A 357 -18.11 27.92 -23.49
CA HIS A 357 -17.35 26.99 -24.34
C HIS A 357 -15.85 27.31 -24.32
N LYS A 358 -15.49 28.59 -24.42
CA LYS A 358 -14.09 29.03 -24.35
C LYS A 358 -13.48 28.72 -22.98
N MET A 359 -14.17 29.02 -21.89
CA MET A 359 -13.66 28.78 -20.53
C MET A 359 -13.46 27.29 -20.24
N LEU A 360 -14.39 26.42 -20.67
CA LEU A 360 -14.24 24.96 -20.51
C LEU A 360 -13.07 24.41 -21.34
N THR A 361 -12.84 24.94 -22.54
CA THR A 361 -11.66 24.58 -23.33
C THR A 361 -10.36 25.05 -22.67
N ILE A 362 -10.33 26.26 -22.10
CA ILE A 362 -9.16 26.73 -21.33
C ILE A 362 -8.93 25.84 -20.11
N PHE A 363 -9.99 25.54 -19.34
CA PHE A 363 -9.91 24.61 -18.21
C PHE A 363 -9.31 23.26 -18.64
N ALA A 364 -9.80 22.69 -19.74
CA ALA A 364 -9.27 21.43 -20.25
C ALA A 364 -7.77 21.55 -20.58
N LEU A 365 -7.34 22.62 -21.27
CA LEU A 365 -5.92 22.83 -21.57
C LEU A 365 -5.05 23.01 -20.32
N LEU A 366 -5.54 23.78 -19.33
CA LEU A 366 -4.85 23.97 -18.06
C LEU A 366 -4.67 22.63 -17.34
N TYR A 367 -5.73 21.82 -17.26
CA TYR A 367 -5.67 20.50 -16.65
C TYR A 367 -4.66 19.59 -17.36
N LEU A 368 -4.70 19.53 -18.70
CA LEU A 368 -3.75 18.73 -19.49
C LEU A 368 -2.30 19.17 -19.23
N THR A 369 -2.06 20.47 -19.18
CA THR A 369 -0.72 21.04 -18.95
C THR A 369 -0.24 20.78 -17.52
N GLU A 370 -1.10 21.00 -16.54
CA GLU A 370 -0.81 20.75 -15.13
C GLU A 370 -0.44 19.28 -14.90
N GLN A 371 -1.26 18.35 -15.38
CA GLN A 371 -1.01 16.93 -15.19
C GLN A 371 0.24 16.44 -15.94
N ALA A 372 0.57 17.01 -17.11
CA ALA A 372 1.85 16.76 -17.78
C ALA A 372 3.05 17.27 -16.97
N PHE A 373 2.89 18.41 -16.31
CA PHE A 373 3.97 19.13 -15.63
C PHE A 373 4.27 18.60 -14.22
N LEU A 374 3.24 18.30 -13.43
CA LEU A 374 3.37 17.94 -12.02
C LEU A 374 4.37 16.80 -11.73
N PRO A 375 4.43 15.70 -12.51
CA PRO A 375 5.40 14.64 -12.28
C PRO A 375 6.88 15.08 -12.37
N TYR A 376 7.13 16.22 -13.01
CA TYR A 376 8.47 16.80 -13.22
C TYR A 376 8.73 18.04 -12.35
N SER A 377 7.80 18.42 -11.48
CA SER A 377 7.87 19.64 -10.67
C SER A 377 8.82 19.57 -9.46
N HIS A 378 9.60 18.50 -9.32
CA HIS A 378 10.48 18.24 -8.17
C HIS A 378 11.61 19.27 -7.98
N PHE A 379 11.91 20.06 -9.01
CA PHE A 379 12.83 21.22 -8.89
C PHE A 379 12.21 22.39 -8.11
N ILE A 380 10.88 22.44 -8.00
CA ILE A 380 10.13 23.40 -7.19
C ILE A 380 9.98 22.85 -5.77
N THR A 381 9.55 21.60 -5.63
CA THR A 381 9.21 21.00 -4.33
C THR A 381 10.39 20.23 -3.73
N LYS A 382 11.53 20.90 -3.60
CA LYS A 382 12.81 20.29 -3.20
C LYS A 382 12.80 19.59 -1.86
N GLY A 383 12.00 20.08 -0.90
CA GLY A 383 11.90 19.45 0.42
C GLY A 383 11.34 18.04 0.40
N TYR A 384 10.57 17.68 -0.63
CA TYR A 384 10.07 16.31 -0.76
C TYR A 384 11.07 15.37 -1.46
N ASN A 385 12.16 15.89 -2.02
CA ASN A 385 13.21 15.06 -2.60
C ASN A 385 13.93 14.33 -1.46
N ASN A 386 13.94 13.00 -1.54
CA ASN A 386 14.72 12.12 -0.65
C ASN A 386 15.72 11.36 -1.54
N TRP A 387 15.90 10.05 -1.38
CA TRP A 387 16.62 9.26 -2.40
C TRP A 387 15.87 9.17 -3.74
N THR A 388 14.58 9.50 -3.73
CA THR A 388 13.73 9.63 -4.93
C THR A 388 13.25 11.07 -5.06
N ASN A 389 13.18 11.58 -6.28
CA ASN A 389 12.76 12.95 -6.56
C ASN A 389 11.22 13.11 -6.55
N GLY A 390 10.76 14.20 -5.95
CA GLY A 390 9.37 14.62 -5.93
C GLY A 390 8.55 14.04 -4.77
N LEU A 391 7.31 14.53 -4.68
CA LEU A 391 6.35 14.07 -3.67
C LEU A 391 5.85 12.66 -4.02
N TYR A 392 6.13 11.72 -3.13
CA TYR A 392 5.64 10.34 -3.26
C TYR A 392 4.11 10.32 -3.41
N GLY A 393 3.62 9.72 -4.50
CA GLY A 393 2.19 9.67 -4.84
C GLY A 393 1.73 10.64 -5.93
N TYR A 394 2.56 11.63 -6.31
CA TYR A 394 2.23 12.63 -7.34
C TYR A 394 3.04 12.46 -8.64
N SER A 395 4.16 11.75 -8.58
CA SER A 395 5.09 11.56 -9.71
C SER A 395 4.81 10.33 -10.58
N TRP A 396 3.74 9.57 -10.29
CA TRP A 396 3.40 8.30 -10.96
C TRP A 396 4.52 7.24 -10.92
N ASP A 397 5.38 7.28 -9.90
CA ASP A 397 6.44 6.28 -9.67
C ASP A 397 5.80 4.96 -9.21
N MET A 398 5.34 4.15 -10.15
CA MET A 398 4.64 2.89 -9.87
C MET A 398 5.59 1.70 -9.89
N MET A 399 5.89 1.19 -8.69
CA MET A 399 6.69 -0.02 -8.43
C MET A 399 8.16 0.05 -8.87
N VAL A 400 8.72 1.24 -9.08
CA VAL A 400 10.13 1.41 -9.53
C VAL A 400 11.15 1.16 -8.40
N HIS A 401 10.74 1.34 -7.14
CA HIS A 401 11.64 1.24 -5.99
C HIS A 401 11.15 0.22 -4.98
N SER A 402 12.00 -0.75 -4.66
CA SER A 402 11.87 -1.65 -3.51
C SER A 402 12.74 -1.14 -2.37
N TRP A 403 12.17 -1.10 -1.17
CA TRP A 403 12.83 -0.55 0.01
C TRP A 403 12.89 -1.60 1.12
N HIS A 404 14.06 -1.77 1.70
CA HIS A 404 14.27 -2.59 2.89
C HIS A 404 14.74 -1.68 4.03
N THR A 405 14.11 -1.79 5.20
CA THR A 405 14.51 -1.03 6.40
C THR A 405 15.15 -2.01 7.36
N GLN A 406 16.45 -1.85 7.62
CA GLN A 406 17.19 -2.75 8.48
C GLN A 406 16.92 -2.44 9.95
N HIS A 407 17.10 -1.18 10.35
CA HIS A 407 16.77 -0.73 11.70
C HIS A 407 16.43 0.76 11.73
N VAL A 408 15.71 1.14 12.79
CA VAL A 408 15.39 2.52 13.14
C VAL A 408 15.64 2.66 14.64
N LYS A 409 16.49 3.60 15.02
CA LYS A 409 16.77 3.96 16.41
C LYS A 409 16.36 5.41 16.61
N ILE A 410 15.62 5.66 17.69
CA ILE A 410 15.18 7.00 18.09
C ILE A 410 15.77 7.23 19.47
N THR A 411 16.48 8.35 19.60
CA THR A 411 17.11 8.76 20.85
C THR A 411 16.60 10.14 21.22
N PHE A 412 16.19 10.31 22.47
CA PHE A 412 15.99 11.64 23.03
C PHE A 412 16.96 11.86 24.18
N ILE A 413 17.46 13.09 24.28
CA ILE A 413 18.42 13.50 25.30
C ILE A 413 17.74 14.60 26.10
N ASP A 414 17.61 14.41 27.41
CA ASP A 414 17.14 15.46 28.30
C ASP A 414 18.28 16.45 28.55
N LYS A 415 18.12 17.71 28.11
CA LYS A 415 19.18 18.72 28.23
C LYS A 415 19.41 19.18 29.67
N SER A 416 18.48 18.88 30.58
CA SER A 416 18.61 19.24 31.99
C SER A 416 19.48 18.26 32.78
N THR A 417 19.43 16.97 32.42
CA THR A 417 20.16 15.89 33.10
C THR A 417 21.33 15.34 32.27
N ASP A 418 21.36 15.62 30.97
CA ASP A 418 22.25 14.99 29.97
C ASP A 418 22.05 13.47 29.86
N GLU A 419 20.89 12.97 30.31
CA GLU A 419 20.52 11.55 30.20
C GLU A 419 20.04 11.21 28.79
N VAL A 420 20.52 10.07 28.29
CA VAL A 420 20.20 9.54 26.97
C VAL A 420 19.15 8.45 27.11
N HIS A 421 18.03 8.61 26.43
CA HIS A 421 16.93 7.65 26.43
C HIS A 421 16.59 7.16 25.03
N TYR A 422 16.00 5.96 24.96
CA TYR A 422 15.65 5.32 23.70
C TYR A 422 14.14 5.15 23.56
N LEU A 423 13.63 5.45 22.37
CA LEU A 423 12.22 5.26 22.02
C LEU A 423 12.06 4.16 20.99
N LYS A 424 11.04 3.32 21.19
CA LYS A 424 10.62 2.37 20.16
C LYS A 424 10.13 3.17 18.94
N PRO A 425 10.52 2.80 17.71
CA PRO A 425 10.05 3.48 16.50
C PRO A 425 8.53 3.53 16.34
N THR A 426 7.82 2.60 16.97
CA THR A 426 6.35 2.50 16.97
C THR A 426 5.69 3.24 18.14
N ALA A 427 6.45 3.99 18.95
CA ALA A 427 5.90 4.75 20.06
C ALA A 427 5.03 5.91 19.54
N TRP A 428 3.72 5.81 19.70
CA TRP A 428 2.75 6.78 19.17
C TRP A 428 2.71 6.88 17.62
N ALA A 429 3.39 6.01 16.87
CA ALA A 429 3.27 5.94 15.42
C ALA A 429 3.01 4.49 14.97
N SER A 430 1.76 4.20 14.59
CA SER A 430 1.37 2.87 14.10
C SER A 430 1.89 2.59 12.69
N ALA A 431 1.93 3.61 11.83
CA ALA A 431 2.48 3.53 10.49
C ALA A 431 4.02 3.54 10.49
N LYS A 432 4.65 2.77 9.60
CA LYS A 432 6.12 2.74 9.45
C LYS A 432 6.66 3.67 8.38
N ARG A 433 5.80 4.24 7.52
CA ARG A 433 6.22 4.99 6.33
C ARG A 433 6.79 6.38 6.66
N TRP A 434 6.54 6.91 7.86
CA TRP A 434 7.10 8.19 8.29
C TRP A 434 8.62 8.23 8.16
N SER A 435 9.31 7.11 8.43
CA SER A 435 10.78 7.02 8.39
C SER A 435 11.38 7.13 6.98
N SER A 436 10.53 7.15 5.95
CA SER A 436 10.96 7.23 4.55
C SER A 436 11.04 8.65 4.02
N HIS A 437 10.44 9.63 4.71
CA HIS A 437 10.25 10.98 4.18
C HIS A 437 10.63 12.05 5.20
N ALA A 438 11.48 12.99 4.78
CA ALA A 438 12.00 14.04 5.65
C ALA A 438 10.92 14.85 6.38
N ASP A 439 9.84 15.23 5.69
CA ASP A 439 8.75 16.01 6.28
C ASP A 439 8.06 15.25 7.41
N MET A 440 7.79 13.96 7.23
CA MET A 440 7.17 13.12 8.26
C MET A 440 8.12 12.83 9.43
N ILE A 441 9.43 12.72 9.17
CA ILE A 441 10.45 12.59 10.23
C ILE A 441 10.42 13.82 11.15
N VAL A 442 10.35 15.04 10.58
CA VAL A 442 10.24 16.29 11.36
C VAL A 442 8.90 16.37 12.08
N GLN A 443 7.79 16.02 11.43
CA GLN A 443 6.47 15.97 12.08
C GLN A 443 6.47 15.01 13.27
N TYR A 444 7.14 13.85 13.15
CA TYR A 444 7.25 12.89 14.24
C TYR A 444 8.08 13.42 15.39
N ALA A 445 9.23 14.05 15.12
CA ALA A 445 10.06 14.68 16.16
C ALA A 445 9.25 15.74 16.95
N GLN A 446 8.49 16.58 16.25
CA GLN A 446 7.62 17.59 16.88
C GLN A 446 6.52 16.96 17.73
N CYS A 447 5.91 15.88 17.25
CA CYS A 447 4.91 15.13 18.00
C CYS A 447 5.51 14.50 19.27
N ILE A 448 6.67 13.84 19.16
CA ILE A 448 7.40 13.24 20.30
C ILE A 448 7.71 14.31 21.34
N LYS A 449 8.17 15.51 20.93
CA LYS A 449 8.38 16.64 21.86
C LYS A 449 7.12 16.96 22.66
N GLY A 450 5.97 17.02 22.00
CA GLY A 450 4.68 17.25 22.66
C GLY A 450 4.35 16.16 23.68
N LYS A 451 4.60 14.89 23.34
CA LYS A 451 4.36 13.73 24.22
C LYS A 451 5.33 13.65 25.39
N LEU A 452 6.60 13.93 25.16
CA LEU A 452 7.60 13.96 26.22
C LEU A 452 7.33 15.07 27.24
N LYS A 453 6.77 16.20 26.79
CA LYS A 453 6.30 17.26 27.68
C LYS A 453 5.18 16.81 28.63
N GLU A 454 4.27 15.95 28.17
CA GLU A 454 3.24 15.32 29.04
C GLU A 454 3.87 14.43 30.13
N HIS A 455 5.11 13.99 29.94
CA HIS A 455 5.90 13.16 30.86
C HIS A 455 6.99 13.93 31.62
N ASN A 456 6.88 15.26 31.73
CA ASN A 456 7.82 16.15 32.43
C ASN A 456 9.21 16.33 31.77
N TYR A 457 9.35 16.04 30.48
CA TYR A 457 10.54 16.37 29.71
C TYR A 457 10.29 17.62 28.85
N ASP A 458 10.68 18.79 29.35
CA ASP A 458 10.40 20.08 28.70
C ASP A 458 11.43 20.48 27.63
N ASP A 459 12.72 20.19 27.87
CA ASP A 459 13.83 20.54 26.97
C ASP A 459 14.60 19.30 26.55
N VAL A 460 14.26 18.82 25.35
CA VAL A 460 14.82 17.60 24.78
C VAL A 460 15.47 17.88 23.44
N GLU A 461 16.51 17.13 23.14
CA GLU A 461 17.04 16.93 21.79
C GLU A 461 16.55 15.58 21.26
N ILE A 462 16.15 15.51 19.99
CA ILE A 462 15.68 14.26 19.38
C ILE A 462 16.52 13.94 18.14
N ARG A 463 17.16 12.77 18.17
CA ARG A 463 17.99 12.23 17.10
C ARG A 463 17.37 10.96 16.55
N PHE A 464 17.47 10.78 15.24
CA PHE A 464 17.03 9.57 14.56
C PHE A 464 18.20 8.93 13.83
N ASP A 465 18.22 7.61 13.84
CA ASP A 465 19.14 6.79 13.08
C ASP A 465 18.34 5.77 12.26
N ILE A 466 18.33 5.94 10.94
CA ILE A 466 17.47 5.19 10.02
C ILE A 466 18.34 4.54 8.94
N TRP A 467 18.37 3.21 8.93
CA TRP A 467 19.16 2.42 7.99
C TRP A 467 18.28 1.70 6.98
N ARG A 468 18.58 1.92 5.70
CA ARG A 468 17.78 1.40 4.60
C ARG A 468 18.62 0.97 3.43
N SER A 469 18.05 0.07 2.65
CA SER A 469 18.51 -0.31 1.32
C SER A 469 17.41 -0.03 0.30
N MET A 470 17.81 0.38 -0.91
CA MET A 470 16.91 0.59 -2.04
C MET A 470 17.40 -0.21 -3.24
N ASN A 471 16.51 -1.03 -3.83
CA ASN A 471 16.80 -1.87 -5.00
C ASN A 471 18.10 -2.69 -4.85
N GLY A 472 18.26 -3.38 -3.71
CA GLY A 472 19.39 -4.28 -3.46
C GLY A 472 20.77 -3.60 -3.26
N ARG A 473 20.82 -2.28 -3.06
CA ARG A 473 22.08 -1.58 -2.68
C ARG A 473 22.50 -1.91 -1.25
N PHE A 474 23.70 -1.47 -0.84
CA PHE A 474 24.13 -1.50 0.56
C PHE A 474 23.08 -0.89 1.50
N ASN A 475 23.01 -1.41 2.73
CA ASN A 475 22.30 -0.72 3.79
C ASN A 475 23.13 0.48 4.22
N GLN A 476 22.52 1.66 4.20
CA GLN A 476 23.16 2.92 4.57
C GLN A 476 22.20 3.81 5.35
N ARG A 477 22.77 4.81 6.03
CA ARG A 477 21.98 5.84 6.74
C ARG A 477 21.23 6.72 5.74
N GLN A 478 19.95 6.96 6.01
CA GLN A 478 19.14 7.93 5.23
C GLN A 478 19.31 9.36 5.76
N ILE A 479 19.69 9.53 7.03
CA ILE A 479 19.75 10.81 7.74
C ILE A 479 21.04 10.87 8.57
N ASP A 480 21.54 12.08 8.82
CA ASP A 480 22.66 12.27 9.76
C ASP A 480 22.17 12.05 11.21
N PRO A 481 22.67 11.04 11.94
CA PRO A 481 22.23 10.73 13.28
C PRO A 481 22.67 11.75 14.33
N ARG A 482 23.56 12.68 13.99
CA ARG A 482 24.12 13.68 14.93
C ARG A 482 23.24 14.92 15.07
N ILE A 483 22.24 15.07 14.20
CA ILE A 483 21.43 16.28 14.10
C ILE A 483 20.22 16.20 15.01
N ASP A 484 20.04 17.22 15.86
CA ASP A 484 18.80 17.44 16.62
C ASP A 484 17.69 17.89 15.66
N LEU A 485 16.66 17.06 15.48
CA LEU A 485 15.54 17.38 14.61
C LEU A 485 14.63 18.50 15.12
N LEU A 486 14.81 18.93 16.37
CA LEU A 486 14.10 20.07 16.95
C LEU A 486 14.88 21.39 16.79
N SER A 487 16.12 21.34 16.33
CA SER A 487 16.99 22.50 16.15
C SER A 487 16.72 23.27 14.84
N ALA A 488 17.30 24.47 14.73
CA ALA A 488 17.24 25.27 13.51
C ALA A 488 17.97 24.58 12.33
N ASP A 489 18.98 23.77 12.62
CA ASP A 489 19.78 23.06 11.60
C ASP A 489 19.00 21.94 10.91
N ALA A 490 17.92 21.46 11.54
CA ALA A 490 17.04 20.43 11.00
C ALA A 490 15.80 20.98 10.27
N LYS A 491 15.76 22.27 9.94
CA LYS A 491 14.58 22.88 9.34
C LYS A 491 14.22 22.23 8.01
N TRP A 492 12.98 21.76 7.90
CA TRP A 492 12.40 21.28 6.65
C TRP A 492 11.50 22.37 6.03
N SER A 493 11.57 22.50 4.70
CA SER A 493 10.76 23.44 3.92
C SER A 493 10.37 22.80 2.59
N THR A 494 9.17 23.07 2.09
CA THR A 494 8.69 22.52 0.82
C THR A 494 9.61 22.86 -0.38
N PHE A 495 10.24 24.03 -0.36
CA PHE A 495 10.94 24.60 -1.52
C PHE A 495 12.47 24.52 -1.45
N GLU A 496 13.02 24.04 -0.33
CA GLU A 496 14.47 24.00 -0.10
C GLU A 496 14.94 22.56 0.06
N ASP A 497 16.19 22.29 -0.33
CA ASP A 497 16.81 20.98 -0.16
C ASP A 497 17.03 20.69 1.33
N THR A 498 16.90 19.43 1.75
CA THR A 498 17.01 19.05 3.17
C THR A 498 18.46 18.70 3.52
N PRO A 499 19.20 19.56 4.25
CA PRO A 499 20.67 19.44 4.37
C PRO A 499 21.14 18.25 5.22
N TRP A 500 20.26 17.73 6.09
CA TRP A 500 20.55 16.63 7.00
C TRP A 500 20.21 15.25 6.43
N LEU A 501 19.65 15.18 5.21
CA LEU A 501 19.48 13.92 4.49
C LEU A 501 20.82 13.46 3.92
N GLN A 502 21.13 12.18 4.11
CA GLN A 502 22.30 11.57 3.51
C GLN A 502 22.01 11.18 2.06
N PRO A 503 22.94 11.45 1.12
CA PRO A 503 22.75 11.12 -0.28
C PRO A 503 22.74 9.60 -0.47
N LEU A 504 21.96 9.12 -1.44
CA LEU A 504 22.05 7.73 -1.87
C LEU A 504 23.44 7.50 -2.48
N LEU A 505 24.22 6.53 -1.99
CA LEU A 505 25.54 6.17 -2.53
C LEU A 505 25.42 5.47 -3.91
N THR A 506 25.07 6.23 -4.94
CA THR A 506 24.86 5.72 -6.30
C THR A 506 26.14 5.22 -6.95
N ASN A 507 27.30 5.77 -6.58
CA ASN A 507 28.62 5.32 -7.01
C ASN A 507 28.92 3.86 -6.63
N LEU A 508 28.27 3.34 -5.59
CA LEU A 508 28.41 1.96 -5.15
C LEU A 508 27.38 1.02 -5.81
N SER A 509 26.57 1.48 -6.77
CA SER A 509 25.51 0.64 -7.36
C SER A 509 26.04 -0.60 -8.07
N ASP A 510 27.26 -0.55 -8.62
CA ASP A 510 27.90 -1.68 -9.31
C ASP A 510 28.21 -2.86 -8.37
N TRP A 511 28.29 -2.59 -7.06
CA TRP A 511 28.52 -3.63 -6.06
C TRP A 511 27.38 -4.63 -5.94
N ARG A 512 26.16 -4.33 -6.40
CA ARG A 512 25.01 -5.26 -6.35
C ARG A 512 25.35 -6.65 -6.88
N THR A 513 25.97 -6.70 -8.06
CA THR A 513 26.37 -7.98 -8.68
C THR A 513 27.46 -8.71 -7.89
N ARG A 514 28.34 -7.97 -7.21
CA ARG A 514 29.39 -8.54 -6.36
C ARG A 514 28.80 -9.05 -5.05
N MET A 515 27.93 -8.28 -4.41
CA MET A 515 27.22 -8.66 -3.19
C MET A 515 26.41 -9.94 -3.41
N GLN A 516 25.63 -9.99 -4.50
CA GLN A 516 24.86 -11.19 -4.85
C GLN A 516 25.76 -12.42 -5.09
N LYS A 517 26.93 -12.24 -5.71
CA LYS A 517 27.90 -13.34 -5.87
C LYS A 517 28.50 -13.79 -4.54
N ILE A 518 28.79 -12.86 -3.63
CA ILE A 518 29.31 -13.15 -2.29
C ILE A 518 28.27 -13.92 -1.49
N GLU A 519 27.03 -13.43 -1.46
CA GLU A 519 25.89 -14.06 -0.79
C GLU A 519 25.65 -15.48 -1.33
N ASN A 520 25.51 -15.64 -2.65
CA ASN A 520 25.35 -16.96 -3.27
C ASN A 520 26.51 -17.92 -2.95
N LYS A 521 27.75 -17.43 -2.93
CA LYS A 521 28.93 -18.23 -2.60
C LYS A 521 28.90 -18.67 -1.13
N LEU A 522 28.49 -17.82 -0.20
CA LEU A 522 28.40 -18.14 1.22
C LEU A 522 27.24 -19.09 1.50
N SER A 523 26.04 -18.78 0.98
CA SER A 523 24.85 -19.63 1.14
C SER A 523 25.00 -21.00 0.46
N SER A 524 25.81 -21.12 -0.60
CA SER A 524 26.11 -22.42 -1.21
C SER A 524 26.99 -23.33 -0.35
N LYS A 525 27.76 -22.75 0.58
CA LYS A 525 28.62 -23.51 1.50
C LYS A 525 27.87 -23.94 2.75
N ASP A 526 27.03 -23.05 3.27
CA ASP A 526 26.22 -23.30 4.46
C ASP A 526 24.91 -22.51 4.36
N GLN A 527 23.79 -23.21 4.45
CA GLN A 527 22.45 -22.61 4.34
C GLN A 527 22.08 -21.75 5.55
N ASN A 528 22.81 -21.86 6.66
CA ASN A 528 22.56 -21.09 7.90
C ASN A 528 23.35 -19.78 7.96
N VAL A 529 24.01 -19.41 6.86
CA VAL A 529 24.76 -18.16 6.76
C VAL A 529 23.85 -17.05 6.23
N LEU A 530 23.68 -16.02 7.06
CA LEU A 530 23.02 -14.77 6.72
C LEU A 530 24.06 -13.67 6.53
N VAL A 531 23.96 -12.92 5.44
CA VAL A 531 24.91 -11.84 5.13
C VAL A 531 24.18 -10.51 5.12
N THR A 532 24.77 -9.49 5.72
CA THR A 532 24.26 -8.12 5.65
C THR A 532 25.35 -7.16 5.21
N PHE A 533 25.12 -6.50 4.08
CA PHE A 533 26.04 -5.54 3.51
C PHE A 533 25.71 -4.13 4.00
N VAL A 534 26.73 -3.42 4.49
CA VAL A 534 26.62 -2.10 5.11
C VAL A 534 27.58 -1.13 4.43
N ALA A 535 27.13 0.09 4.19
CA ALA A 535 27.96 1.22 3.79
C ALA A 535 27.64 2.42 4.68
N ASP A 536 28.65 2.97 5.35
CA ASP A 536 28.47 4.12 6.25
C ASP A 536 29.40 5.28 5.88
N PHE A 537 29.02 6.49 6.30
CA PHE A 537 29.67 7.75 5.94
C PHE A 537 30.87 8.06 6.84
N PRO A 538 31.88 8.79 6.33
CA PRO A 538 33.05 9.20 7.11
C PRO A 538 32.71 9.88 8.44
N GLY A 539 33.38 9.44 9.51
CA GLY A 539 33.22 10.01 10.85
C GLY A 539 31.94 9.58 11.59
N LEU A 540 31.14 8.67 11.01
CA LEU A 540 30.03 8.01 11.70
C LEU A 540 30.45 6.63 12.19
N PHE A 541 29.66 6.08 13.11
CA PHE A 541 29.83 4.72 13.60
C PHE A 541 28.50 4.01 13.73
N LEU A 542 28.49 2.70 13.51
CA LEU A 542 27.35 1.83 13.77
C LEU A 542 27.54 1.10 15.09
N GLU A 543 26.69 1.41 16.06
CA GLU A 543 26.50 0.59 17.26
C GLU A 543 25.53 -0.55 16.92
N ASN A 544 25.93 -1.79 17.19
CA ASN A 544 25.08 -2.95 16.94
C ASN A 544 25.21 -3.98 18.07
N TYR A 545 24.11 -4.68 18.36
CA TYR A 545 24.08 -5.77 19.33
C TYR A 545 24.02 -7.10 18.61
N ILE A 546 24.86 -8.06 19.01
CA ILE A 546 24.84 -9.42 18.47
C ILE A 546 24.13 -10.34 19.48
N PRO A 547 23.02 -11.00 19.10
CA PRO A 547 22.39 -12.02 19.95
C PRO A 547 23.35 -13.16 20.34
N PRO A 548 23.19 -13.77 21.52
CA PRO A 548 24.08 -14.85 22.00
C PRO A 548 24.22 -16.03 21.04
N ASP A 549 23.15 -16.33 20.30
CA ASP A 549 23.01 -17.52 19.45
C ASP A 549 23.66 -17.37 18.06
N LEU A 550 24.20 -16.19 17.74
CA LEU A 550 24.75 -15.87 16.42
C LEU A 550 26.25 -15.64 16.48
N ASN A 551 27.02 -16.53 15.85
CA ASN A 551 28.44 -16.26 15.59
C ASN A 551 28.56 -15.27 14.45
N THR A 552 29.20 -14.13 14.72
CA THR A 552 29.25 -13.01 13.78
C THR A 552 30.67 -12.60 13.44
N THR A 553 30.97 -12.52 12.15
CA THR A 553 32.22 -11.92 11.64
C THR A 553 31.94 -10.67 10.82
N ILE A 554 32.86 -9.72 10.88
CA ILE A 554 32.85 -8.51 10.07
C ILE A 554 34.01 -8.57 9.10
N GLU A 555 33.75 -8.34 7.82
CA GLU A 555 34.78 -8.26 6.76
C GLU A 555 34.68 -6.94 6.00
N VAL A 556 35.82 -6.29 5.76
CA VAL A 556 35.89 -5.02 5.02
C VAL A 556 35.93 -5.26 3.52
N LEU A 557 35.02 -4.62 2.80
CA LEU A 557 34.91 -4.72 1.34
C LEU A 557 35.54 -3.52 0.62
N GLU A 558 35.45 -2.32 1.21
CA GLU A 558 36.01 -1.09 0.67
C GLU A 558 36.22 -0.07 1.81
N GLY A 559 37.24 0.78 1.72
CA GLY A 559 37.57 1.76 2.77
C GLY A 559 38.31 1.15 3.96
N GLN A 560 38.16 1.77 5.12
CA GLN A 560 38.81 1.36 6.37
C GLN A 560 37.85 1.56 7.54
N ILE A 561 37.81 0.59 8.45
CA ILE A 561 36.97 0.64 9.65
C ILE A 561 37.78 0.37 10.92
N ILE A 562 37.28 0.86 12.05
CA ILE A 562 37.73 0.45 13.38
C ILE A 562 36.57 -0.24 14.08
N VAL A 563 36.77 -1.47 14.51
CA VAL A 563 35.81 -2.24 15.31
C VAL A 563 36.21 -2.13 16.78
N GLU A 564 35.39 -1.45 17.57
CA GLU A 564 35.51 -1.35 19.02
C GLU A 564 34.65 -2.43 19.69
N LEU A 565 35.30 -3.33 20.41
CA LEU A 565 34.67 -4.39 21.20
C LEU A 565 34.53 -3.88 22.63
N ILE A 566 33.30 -3.55 23.03
CA ILE A 566 33.02 -2.78 24.26
C ILE A 566 33.43 -3.55 25.52
N SER A 567 32.96 -4.80 25.69
CA SER A 567 33.33 -5.60 26.87
C SER A 567 34.83 -5.92 26.95
N LEU A 568 35.49 -6.04 25.79
CA LEU A 568 36.92 -6.35 25.72
C LEU A 568 37.81 -5.10 25.78
N LYS A 569 37.22 -3.89 25.74
CA LYS A 569 37.91 -2.59 25.65
C LYS A 569 39.02 -2.60 24.60
N LYS A 570 38.75 -3.22 23.45
CA LYS A 570 39.73 -3.44 22.37
C LYS A 570 39.25 -2.84 21.07
N ASN A 571 40.11 -2.06 20.44
CA ASN A 571 39.86 -1.46 19.13
C ASN A 571 40.72 -2.18 18.08
N ILE A 572 40.08 -2.64 17.01
CA ILE A 572 40.71 -3.39 15.93
C ILE A 572 40.53 -2.58 14.65
N THR A 573 41.63 -2.12 14.06
CA THR A 573 41.60 -1.47 12.74
C THR A 573 41.62 -2.56 11.67
N LEU A 574 40.70 -2.47 10.71
CA LEU A 574 40.59 -3.40 9.59
C LEU A 574 40.68 -2.65 8.27
N ASN A 575 41.51 -3.18 7.38
CA ASN A 575 41.67 -2.76 5.99
C ASN A 575 40.90 -3.69 5.05
N VAL A 576 40.81 -3.30 3.77
CA VAL A 576 40.12 -4.09 2.73
C VAL A 576 40.58 -5.54 2.70
N GLY A 577 39.63 -6.47 2.81
CA GLY A 577 39.86 -7.93 2.82
C GLY A 577 40.20 -8.51 4.19
N GLU A 578 40.43 -7.67 5.20
CA GLU A 578 40.62 -8.12 6.59
C GLU A 578 39.26 -8.35 7.27
N ASN A 579 39.25 -9.29 8.23
CA ASN A 579 38.05 -9.62 9.00
C ASN A 579 38.36 -9.80 10.49
N THR A 580 37.32 -9.71 11.31
CA THR A 580 37.37 -10.02 12.74
C THR A 580 36.08 -10.68 13.20
N SER A 581 36.17 -11.52 14.23
CA SER A 581 34.99 -12.01 14.95
C SER A 581 34.55 -10.98 15.99
N VAL A 582 33.25 -10.87 16.20
CA VAL A 582 32.64 -10.06 17.26
C VAL A 582 32.09 -10.99 18.35
N PRO A 583 32.23 -10.65 19.64
CA PRO A 583 31.62 -11.42 20.73
C PRO A 583 30.10 -11.47 20.64
N ASN A 584 29.50 -12.60 21.02
CA ASN A 584 28.04 -12.75 21.06
C ASN A 584 27.49 -12.22 22.39
N GLY A 585 26.23 -11.79 22.39
CA GLY A 585 25.55 -11.27 23.58
C GLY A 585 26.03 -9.90 24.03
N ASP A 586 26.72 -9.14 23.17
CA ASP A 586 27.33 -7.85 23.50
C ASP A 586 27.17 -6.83 22.37
N TYR A 587 27.39 -5.56 22.72
CA TYR A 587 27.45 -4.44 21.78
C TYR A 587 28.86 -4.22 21.25
N HIS A 588 28.94 -3.76 20.00
CA HIS A 588 30.17 -3.27 19.38
C HIS A 588 29.90 -2.06 18.52
N ASN A 589 30.94 -1.25 18.34
CA ASN A 589 30.89 -0.08 17.48
C ASN A 589 31.79 -0.29 16.26
N VAL A 590 31.28 0.03 15.07
CA VAL A 590 32.05 0.03 13.83
C VAL A 590 32.20 1.47 13.34
N TYR A 591 33.39 2.04 13.49
CA TYR A 591 33.71 3.40 13.06
C TYR A 591 34.19 3.43 11.61
N THR A 592 33.64 4.36 10.83
CA THR A 592 34.11 4.64 9.47
C THR A 592 35.19 5.73 9.53
N VAL A 593 36.44 5.34 9.28
CA VAL A 593 37.61 6.23 9.44
C VAL A 593 38.22 6.71 8.12
N SER A 594 37.82 6.11 6.99
CA SER A 594 38.27 6.57 5.67
C SER A 594 37.64 7.91 5.27
N SER A 595 38.32 8.61 4.36
CA SER A 595 37.82 9.87 3.77
C SER A 595 36.59 9.69 2.87
N THR A 596 36.38 8.47 2.37
CA THR A 596 35.20 8.04 1.61
C THR A 596 34.38 7.06 2.44
N PRO A 597 33.10 6.80 2.10
CA PRO A 597 32.31 5.77 2.76
C PRO A 597 33.04 4.42 2.82
N SER A 598 32.93 3.74 3.96
CA SER A 598 33.44 2.36 4.11
C SER A 598 32.33 1.36 3.89
N CYS A 599 32.66 0.30 3.15
CA CYS A 599 31.76 -0.82 2.88
C CYS A 599 32.27 -2.05 3.62
N TYR A 600 31.39 -2.71 4.35
CA TYR A 600 31.71 -3.94 5.08
C TYR A 600 30.49 -4.86 5.10
N MET A 601 30.72 -6.13 5.41
CA MET A 601 29.65 -7.11 5.57
C MET A 601 29.71 -7.76 6.93
N TYR A 602 28.53 -8.00 7.48
CA TYR A 602 28.32 -8.95 8.57
C TYR A 602 28.01 -10.31 7.98
N VAL A 603 28.67 -11.33 8.50
CA VAL A 603 28.35 -12.74 8.24
C VAL A 603 27.89 -13.34 9.55
N TYR A 604 26.60 -13.65 9.62
CA TYR A 604 25.96 -14.30 10.75
C TYR A 604 25.84 -15.79 10.48
N LEU A 605 26.26 -16.61 11.44
CA LEU A 605 26.13 -18.05 11.37
C LEU A 605 25.25 -18.52 12.53
N ASN A 606 24.04 -18.98 12.20
CA ASN A 606 23.08 -19.47 13.18
C ASN A 606 23.44 -20.91 13.61
N GLN A 607 24.04 -21.06 14.80
CA GLN A 607 24.45 -22.36 15.30
C GLN A 607 23.25 -23.25 15.66
N SER A 608 22.17 -22.68 16.19
CA SER A 608 21.00 -23.46 16.61
C SER A 608 20.27 -24.11 15.44
N ASP A 609 20.14 -23.41 14.30
CA ASP A 609 19.55 -23.98 13.09
C ASP A 609 20.49 -24.99 12.42
N ALA A 610 21.81 -24.76 12.46
CA ALA A 610 22.80 -25.69 11.91
C ALA A 610 22.81 -27.03 12.66
N ASP A 611 22.71 -27.00 13.98
CA ASP A 611 22.65 -28.21 14.82
C ASP A 611 21.34 -28.99 14.59
N ILE A 612 20.21 -28.28 14.45
CA ILE A 612 18.91 -28.90 14.13
C ILE A 612 18.92 -29.52 12.73
N VAL A 613 19.46 -28.83 11.73
CA VAL A 613 19.56 -29.34 10.35
C VAL A 613 20.50 -30.54 10.28
N GLN A 614 21.65 -30.52 10.96
CA GLN A 614 22.54 -31.69 11.04
C GLN A 614 21.88 -32.89 11.72
N LEU A 615 21.14 -32.67 12.81
CA LEU A 615 20.37 -33.73 13.47
C LEU A 615 19.30 -34.31 12.53
N TRP A 616 18.65 -33.46 11.74
CA TRP A 616 17.65 -33.85 10.75
C TRP A 616 18.24 -34.68 9.61
N ASP A 617 19.37 -34.27 9.05
CA ASP A 617 20.08 -35.00 8.00
C ASP A 617 20.62 -36.35 8.51
N ARG A 618 21.07 -36.42 9.76
CA ARG A 618 21.49 -37.68 10.39
C ARG A 618 20.31 -38.63 10.55
N PHE A 619 19.17 -38.11 11.00
CA PHE A 619 17.93 -38.87 11.12
C PHE A 619 17.44 -39.38 9.76
N TYR A 620 17.43 -38.53 8.74
CA TYR A 620 17.00 -38.91 7.39
C TYR A 620 17.89 -40.01 6.79
N ASN A 621 19.22 -39.86 6.90
CA ASN A 621 20.18 -40.87 6.41
C ASN A 621 20.10 -42.21 7.15
N LEU A 622 19.82 -42.21 8.46
CA LEU A 622 19.57 -43.43 9.23
C LEU A 622 18.28 -44.12 8.78
N THR A 623 17.23 -43.33 8.56
CA THR A 623 15.92 -43.82 8.13
C THR A 623 16.02 -44.43 6.73
N ASP A 624 16.74 -43.78 5.81
CA ASP A 624 16.94 -44.25 4.43
C ASP A 624 17.83 -45.51 4.36
N ARG A 625 18.84 -45.64 5.23
CA ARG A 625 19.62 -46.88 5.38
C ARG A 625 18.76 -48.04 5.88
N LEU A 626 17.95 -47.82 6.91
CA LEU A 626 17.06 -48.86 7.46
C LEU A 626 15.97 -49.26 6.46
N LEU A 627 15.42 -48.30 5.70
CA LEU A 627 14.45 -48.56 4.64
C LEU A 627 15.07 -49.38 3.49
N ASN A 628 16.29 -49.05 3.08
CA ASN A 628 17.00 -49.81 2.05
C ASN A 628 17.40 -51.22 2.51
N GLU A 629 17.79 -51.41 3.78
CA GLU A 629 18.06 -52.74 4.34
C GLU A 629 16.80 -53.61 4.46
N THR A 630 15.63 -53.01 4.71
CA THR A 630 14.35 -53.73 4.70
C THR A 630 13.85 -54.04 3.29
N ILE A 631 14.04 -53.13 2.33
CA ILE A 631 13.68 -53.35 0.90
C ILE A 631 14.57 -54.42 0.25
N VAL A 632 15.86 -54.51 0.61
CA VAL A 632 16.77 -55.57 0.12
C VAL A 632 16.36 -56.96 0.63
N ARG A 633 15.62 -57.06 1.75
CA ARG A 633 15.21 -58.34 2.31
C ARG A 633 13.91 -58.92 1.73
N ASN A 634 13.08 -58.19 0.98
CA ASN A 634 11.81 -58.72 0.48
C ASN A 634 11.46 -58.34 -0.98
N ARG A 635 11.38 -59.35 -1.84
CA ARG A 635 10.51 -59.45 -3.03
C ARG A 635 9.67 -60.74 -2.91
N PRO A 636 8.48 -60.89 -3.53
CA PRO A 636 7.41 -59.92 -3.76
C PRO A 636 5.98 -60.44 -3.35
N LEU A 637 5.03 -59.49 -3.33
CA LEU A 637 3.56 -59.57 -3.57
C LEU A 637 2.57 -60.11 -2.50
N HIS A 638 1.64 -59.20 -2.16
CA HIS A 638 0.29 -59.34 -1.56
C HIS A 638 0.14 -59.33 -0.03
N SER A 639 -0.05 -58.14 0.56
CA SER A 639 -1.33 -57.68 1.15
C SER A 639 -1.14 -56.37 1.96
N ASP A 640 -1.87 -55.32 1.56
CA ASP A 640 -1.70 -53.92 2.00
C ASP A 640 -2.19 -53.58 3.44
N LYS A 641 -1.88 -54.41 4.44
CA LYS A 641 -2.16 -54.05 5.85
C LYS A 641 -1.05 -54.41 6.82
N GLU A 642 -0.45 -55.57 6.67
CA GLU A 642 0.64 -56.02 7.57
C GLU A 642 1.93 -55.21 7.37
N GLU A 643 2.19 -54.72 6.15
CA GLU A 643 3.39 -53.93 5.84
C GLU A 643 3.35 -52.53 6.48
N ALA A 644 2.17 -51.92 6.55
CA ALA A 644 1.98 -50.64 7.24
C ALA A 644 2.17 -50.77 8.76
N ASP A 645 1.75 -51.90 9.33
CA ASP A 645 1.94 -52.19 10.76
C ASP A 645 3.39 -52.58 11.09
N LEU A 646 4.10 -53.30 10.22
CA LEU A 646 5.54 -53.60 10.38
C LEU A 646 6.42 -52.34 10.29
N VAL A 647 6.08 -51.43 9.37
CA VAL A 647 6.73 -50.12 9.27
C VAL A 647 6.42 -49.30 10.53
N ARG A 648 5.16 -49.28 10.98
CA ARG A 648 4.75 -48.60 12.22
C ARG A 648 5.48 -49.14 13.45
N VAL A 649 5.64 -50.47 13.57
CA VAL A 649 6.36 -51.13 14.66
C VAL A 649 7.87 -50.86 14.61
N SER A 650 8.48 -50.80 13.42
CA SER A 650 9.89 -50.37 13.28
C SER A 650 10.08 -48.90 13.68
N TYR A 651 9.15 -48.02 13.29
CA TYR A 651 9.17 -46.62 13.72
C TYR A 651 8.94 -46.45 15.23
N GLU A 652 8.05 -47.24 15.83
CA GLU A 652 7.82 -47.22 17.28
C GLU A 652 9.04 -47.74 18.06
N ASN A 653 9.71 -48.79 17.58
CA ASN A 653 10.94 -49.31 18.20
C ASN A 653 12.11 -48.30 18.11
N VAL A 654 12.27 -47.59 17.01
CA VAL A 654 13.26 -46.50 16.87
C VAL A 654 12.91 -45.32 17.78
N PHE A 655 11.61 -45.00 17.95
CA PHE A 655 11.15 -43.98 18.88
C PHE A 655 11.41 -44.35 20.34
N GLU A 656 11.29 -45.62 20.73
CA GLU A 656 11.63 -46.12 22.07
C GLU A 656 13.15 -46.15 22.31
N GLU A 657 13.95 -46.47 21.28
CA GLU A 657 15.42 -46.42 21.37
C GLU A 657 15.94 -44.98 21.53
N LEU A 658 15.29 -44.00 20.87
CA LEU A 658 15.52 -42.57 21.06
C LEU A 658 15.00 -42.04 22.41
N ARG A 659 13.98 -42.69 22.99
CA ARG A 659 13.43 -42.34 24.31
C ARG A 659 14.39 -42.70 25.45
N HIS A 660 15.28 -43.67 25.24
CA HIS A 660 16.24 -44.14 26.25
C HIS A 660 17.61 -43.44 26.26
N LYS A 661 17.91 -42.55 25.31
CA LYS A 661 19.09 -41.67 25.37
C LYS A 661 18.66 -40.21 25.53
N THR A 662 18.96 -39.65 26.69
CA THR A 662 18.28 -38.47 27.21
C THR A 662 18.90 -37.17 26.70
N ILE A 663 18.05 -36.24 26.26
CA ILE A 663 18.35 -34.82 25.97
C ILE A 663 19.01 -34.10 27.17
N HIS A 664 19.02 -34.72 28.36
CA HIS A 664 19.71 -34.25 29.55
C HIS A 664 21.25 -34.28 29.48
N GLU A 665 21.86 -35.05 28.56
CA GLU A 665 23.31 -35.01 28.29
C GLU A 665 23.67 -34.00 27.16
N LEU A 666 22.69 -33.53 26.40
CA LEU A 666 22.87 -32.63 25.25
C LEU A 666 22.80 -31.14 25.60
N LEU A 667 22.41 -30.80 26.83
CA LEU A 667 22.18 -29.43 27.26
C LEU A 667 23.02 -29.13 28.52
N GLU A 668 24.35 -29.09 28.42
CA GLU A 668 25.23 -28.61 29.51
C GLU A 668 24.95 -27.14 29.89
N ILE A 669 23.78 -26.88 30.48
CA ILE A 669 23.47 -25.70 31.28
C ILE A 669 23.58 -26.19 32.72
N PRO A 670 24.63 -25.82 33.46
CA PRO A 670 24.60 -25.99 34.91
C PRO A 670 23.54 -25.02 35.44
N ILE A 671 22.77 -25.40 36.44
CA ILE A 671 22.56 -24.57 37.63
C ILE A 671 21.78 -25.41 38.65
N ASP A 672 22.39 -25.47 39.82
CA ASP A 672 21.82 -25.72 41.12
C ASP A 672 20.59 -24.80 41.33
N TYR A 673 19.39 -25.26 40.96
CA TYR A 673 18.13 -24.63 41.35
C TYR A 673 17.12 -25.71 41.72
N LYS A 674 17.03 -26.00 43.01
CA LYS A 674 15.91 -26.73 43.61
C LYS A 674 14.61 -25.98 43.31
N ILE A 675 13.79 -26.51 42.41
CA ILE A 675 12.35 -26.23 42.39
C ILE A 675 11.60 -27.50 42.74
N HIS A 676 11.13 -27.51 43.98
CA HIS A 676 10.01 -28.32 44.42
C HIS A 676 8.78 -27.99 43.56
N ASN A 677 8.44 -28.86 42.61
CA ASN A 677 7.04 -29.25 42.36
C ASN A 677 6.98 -30.39 41.34
N LYS A 678 6.64 -31.58 41.83
CA LYS A 678 6.07 -32.66 41.00
C LYS A 678 4.71 -32.17 40.51
N ASN A 679 4.52 -32.00 39.19
CA ASN A 679 3.26 -32.32 38.46
C ASN A 679 3.10 -31.73 37.04
N GLU A 680 4.16 -31.43 36.27
CA GLU A 680 3.97 -31.04 34.85
C GLU A 680 5.00 -31.70 33.93
N THR A 681 4.75 -32.95 33.52
CA THR A 681 5.54 -33.61 32.45
C THR A 681 4.71 -34.37 31.40
N SER A 682 3.36 -34.36 31.44
CA SER A 682 2.55 -35.06 30.42
C SER A 682 1.99 -34.15 29.30
N THR A 683 2.02 -32.83 29.46
CA THR A 683 1.35 -31.89 28.55
C THR A 683 2.17 -31.58 27.28
N ASN A 684 3.50 -31.64 27.34
CA ASN A 684 4.36 -31.24 26.22
C ASN A 684 4.53 -32.35 25.16
N TRP A 685 4.59 -33.61 25.58
CA TRP A 685 4.73 -34.78 24.69
C TRP A 685 3.50 -35.02 23.81
N THR A 686 2.30 -34.80 24.36
CA THR A 686 1.05 -34.96 23.64
C THR A 686 0.92 -33.93 22.52
N ASN A 687 1.40 -32.70 22.74
CA ASN A 687 1.40 -31.64 21.72
C ASN A 687 2.40 -31.89 20.58
N ILE A 688 3.58 -32.42 20.89
CA ILE A 688 4.61 -32.74 19.88
C ILE A 688 4.15 -33.92 19.01
N ARG A 689 3.62 -34.99 19.63
CA ARG A 689 3.02 -36.12 18.91
C ARG A 689 1.86 -35.67 18.01
N LEU A 690 0.99 -34.79 18.52
CA LEU A 690 -0.13 -34.24 17.75
C LEU A 690 0.38 -33.40 16.56
N GLN A 691 1.41 -32.57 16.74
CA GLN A 691 2.02 -31.81 15.64
C GLN A 691 2.66 -32.72 14.58
N PHE A 692 3.30 -33.82 15.01
CA PHE A 692 3.96 -34.79 14.14
C PHE A 692 2.95 -35.59 13.30
N GLU A 693 1.90 -36.13 13.92
CA GLU A 693 0.81 -36.84 13.23
C GLU A 693 0.01 -35.89 12.30
N THR A 694 -0.16 -34.62 12.68
CA THR A 694 -0.84 -33.60 11.87
C THR A 694 -0.05 -33.21 10.62
N SER A 695 1.28 -33.24 10.67
CA SER A 695 2.14 -32.93 9.52
C SER A 695 2.13 -34.06 8.47
N MET A 696 2.14 -35.32 8.94
CA MET A 696 2.14 -36.51 8.08
C MET A 696 0.79 -36.70 7.36
N ASN A 697 -0.33 -36.53 8.08
CA ASN A 697 -1.68 -36.58 7.50
C ASN A 697 -1.91 -35.45 6.46
N ARG A 698 -1.30 -34.27 6.65
CA ARG A 698 -1.40 -33.16 5.68
C ARG A 698 -0.75 -33.47 4.33
N SER A 699 0.28 -34.31 4.28
CA SER A 699 1.01 -34.62 3.05
C SER A 699 0.24 -35.63 2.16
N ILE A 700 -0.44 -36.60 2.78
CA ILE A 700 -1.26 -37.62 2.10
C ILE A 700 -2.61 -37.03 1.68
N VAL A 701 -3.26 -36.24 2.54
CA VAL A 701 -4.51 -35.53 2.22
C VAL A 701 -4.28 -34.46 1.13
N LYS A 702 -3.12 -33.78 1.10
CA LYS A 702 -2.81 -32.80 0.03
C LYS A 702 -2.85 -33.40 -1.38
N ARG A 703 -2.49 -34.67 -1.58
CA ARG A 703 -2.46 -35.29 -2.92
C ARG A 703 -3.85 -35.72 -3.42
N LEU A 704 -4.77 -36.07 -2.53
CA LEU A 704 -6.15 -36.45 -2.85
C LEU A 704 -7.11 -35.25 -2.92
N ASP A 705 -6.86 -34.22 -2.10
CA ASP A 705 -7.73 -33.05 -1.94
C ASP A 705 -7.49 -31.99 -3.04
N LEU A 706 -6.39 -32.06 -3.79
CA LEU A 706 -6.07 -31.11 -4.87
C LEU A 706 -7.01 -31.20 -6.09
N LYS A 707 -7.63 -32.37 -6.35
CA LYS A 707 -8.57 -32.55 -7.47
C LYS A 707 -10.00 -32.10 -7.15
N VAL A 708 -10.41 -32.11 -5.87
CA VAL A 708 -11.75 -31.70 -5.42
C VAL A 708 -11.78 -30.22 -5.00
N LYS A 709 -10.68 -29.70 -4.43
CA LYS A 709 -10.59 -28.30 -3.96
C LYS A 709 -10.68 -27.23 -5.04
N VAL A 710 -10.38 -27.52 -6.31
CA VAL A 710 -10.36 -26.48 -7.36
C VAL A 710 -11.78 -26.04 -7.75
N GLN A 711 -12.78 -26.92 -7.68
CA GLN A 711 -14.18 -26.54 -7.94
C GLN A 711 -14.90 -26.00 -6.69
N GLU A 712 -14.63 -26.55 -5.50
CA GLU A 712 -15.26 -26.06 -4.26
C GLU A 712 -14.64 -24.76 -3.72
N ARG A 713 -13.34 -24.48 -3.97
CA ARG A 713 -12.71 -23.23 -3.53
C ARG A 713 -13.37 -22.01 -4.14
N THR A 714 -13.74 -22.04 -5.41
CA THR A 714 -14.31 -20.86 -6.07
C THR A 714 -15.67 -20.49 -5.46
N LEU A 715 -16.51 -21.49 -5.15
CA LEU A 715 -17.81 -21.27 -4.50
C LEU A 715 -17.68 -20.91 -3.01
N ARG A 716 -16.75 -21.56 -2.27
CA ARG A 716 -16.49 -21.24 -0.84
C ARG A 716 -15.83 -19.88 -0.68
N VAL A 717 -14.92 -19.50 -1.57
CA VAL A 717 -14.30 -18.16 -1.58
C VAL A 717 -15.36 -17.13 -1.90
N PHE A 718 -16.22 -17.35 -2.89
CA PHE A 718 -17.33 -16.43 -3.19
C PHE A 718 -18.32 -16.31 -2.02
N LYS A 719 -18.71 -17.42 -1.38
CA LYS A 719 -19.63 -17.42 -0.24
C LYS A 719 -19.01 -16.79 1.01
N THR A 720 -17.74 -17.08 1.30
CA THR A 720 -16.98 -16.47 2.40
C THR A 720 -16.74 -14.99 2.15
N PHE A 721 -16.44 -14.59 0.91
CA PHE A 721 -16.32 -13.21 0.48
C PHE A 721 -17.64 -12.46 0.68
N MET A 722 -18.76 -12.98 0.17
CA MET A 722 -20.09 -12.39 0.36
C MET A 722 -20.49 -12.28 1.84
N ASN A 723 -20.18 -13.29 2.66
CA ASN A 723 -20.43 -13.25 4.10
C ASN A 723 -19.54 -12.24 4.83
N ARG A 724 -18.25 -12.13 4.47
CA ARG A 724 -17.34 -11.10 4.99
C ARG A 724 -17.85 -9.70 4.62
N LYS A 725 -18.28 -9.50 3.38
CA LYS A 725 -18.87 -8.23 2.91
C LYS A 725 -20.15 -7.88 3.66
N LYS A 726 -21.03 -8.86 3.89
CA LYS A 726 -22.23 -8.68 4.71
C LYS A 726 -21.88 -8.26 6.14
N LYS A 727 -20.93 -8.94 6.79
CA LYS A 727 -20.48 -8.61 8.15
C LYS A 727 -19.87 -7.20 8.23
N GLN A 728 -19.06 -6.82 7.25
CA GLN A 728 -18.49 -5.48 7.14
C GLN A 728 -19.57 -4.41 6.96
N PHE A 729 -20.53 -4.62 6.06
CA PHE A 729 -21.64 -3.69 5.87
C PHE A 729 -22.45 -3.51 7.16
N LEU A 730 -22.75 -4.61 7.88
CA LEU A 730 -23.41 -4.58 9.18
C LEU A 730 -22.59 -3.80 10.23
N ARG A 731 -21.26 -3.98 10.26
CA ARG A 731 -20.36 -3.20 11.13
C ARG A 731 -20.41 -1.71 10.80
N CYS A 732 -20.28 -1.34 9.53
CA CYS A 732 -20.39 0.06 9.08
C CYS A 732 -21.74 0.66 9.49
N TYR A 733 -22.84 -0.06 9.22
CA TYR A 733 -24.18 0.39 9.61
C TYR A 733 -24.28 0.60 11.12
N HIS A 734 -23.73 -0.32 11.93
CA HIS A 734 -23.74 -0.19 13.38
C HIS A 734 -22.91 1.00 13.86
N ILE A 735 -21.68 1.16 13.35
CA ILE A 735 -20.79 2.29 13.68
C ILE A 735 -21.46 3.62 13.34
N VAL A 736 -22.03 3.76 12.13
CA VAL A 736 -22.74 4.98 11.71
C VAL A 736 -23.96 5.22 12.59
N LYS A 737 -24.74 4.18 12.91
CA LYS A 737 -25.93 4.30 13.78
C LYS A 737 -25.54 4.77 15.18
N VAL A 738 -24.48 4.23 15.77
CA VAL A 738 -23.98 4.62 17.09
C VAL A 738 -23.46 6.06 17.06
N ALA A 739 -22.65 6.43 16.07
CA ALA A 739 -22.13 7.79 15.91
C ALA A 739 -23.24 8.84 15.72
N LEU A 740 -24.27 8.53 14.92
CA LEU A 740 -25.42 9.42 14.76
C LEU A 740 -26.20 9.55 16.08
N LYS A 741 -26.37 8.46 16.83
CA LYS A 741 -27.04 8.50 18.14
C LYS A 741 -26.25 9.33 19.15
N SER A 742 -24.93 9.20 19.23
CA SER A 742 -24.10 9.99 20.15
C SER A 742 -24.09 11.48 19.81
N ILE A 743 -24.14 11.84 18.52
CA ILE A 743 -24.26 13.24 18.08
C ILE A 743 -25.64 13.82 18.40
N ILE A 744 -26.72 13.07 18.12
CA ILE A 744 -28.11 13.54 18.29
C ILE A 744 -28.49 13.63 19.78
N PHE A 745 -28.09 12.66 20.59
CA PHE A 745 -28.43 12.57 22.02
C PHE A 745 -27.30 13.04 22.93
N ARG A 746 -26.39 13.90 22.44
CA ARG A 746 -25.13 14.27 23.10
C ARG A 746 -25.30 14.74 24.55
N LYS A 747 -26.43 15.38 24.92
CA LYS A 747 -26.68 15.79 26.30
C LYS A 747 -26.98 14.61 27.22
N ASP A 748 -27.86 13.71 26.79
CA ASP A 748 -28.26 12.53 27.58
C ASP A 748 -27.13 11.48 27.61
N PHE A 749 -26.34 11.40 26.53
CA PHE A 749 -25.21 10.47 26.41
C PHE A 749 -24.01 10.89 27.27
N MET A 750 -23.66 12.19 27.32
CA MET A 750 -22.59 12.65 28.22
C MET A 750 -22.97 12.44 29.69
N GLN A 751 -24.24 12.59 30.04
CA GLN A 751 -24.73 12.32 31.40
C GLN A 751 -24.61 10.84 31.78
N LEU A 752 -24.86 9.94 30.82
CA LEU A 752 -24.70 8.49 30.98
C LEU A 752 -23.22 8.05 31.06
N VAL A 753 -22.35 8.71 30.28
CA VAL A 753 -20.91 8.47 30.28
C VAL A 753 -20.25 9.04 31.55
N ASP A 754 -20.69 10.21 32.04
CA ASP A 754 -20.24 10.75 33.32
C ASP A 754 -20.68 9.83 34.49
N ASP A 755 -21.86 9.21 34.41
CA ASP A 755 -22.33 8.23 35.40
C ASP A 755 -21.57 6.88 35.33
N GLU A 756 -21.01 6.51 34.17
CA GLU A 756 -20.18 5.31 34.00
C GLU A 756 -18.70 5.55 34.34
N ILE A 757 -18.12 6.69 33.98
CA ILE A 757 -16.71 7.05 34.29
C ILE A 757 -16.51 7.22 35.79
N ASN A 758 -17.47 7.83 36.50
CA ASN A 758 -17.45 7.91 37.96
C ASN A 758 -17.51 6.54 38.66
N ASN A 759 -17.77 5.44 37.93
CA ASN A 759 -17.76 4.07 38.45
C ASN A 759 -16.52 3.26 38.01
N VAL A 760 -15.60 3.81 37.20
CA VAL A 760 -14.47 3.06 36.60
C VAL A 760 -13.09 3.59 37.02
N ASP A 761 -12.98 4.81 37.55
CA ASP A 761 -11.69 5.46 37.90
C ASP A 761 -10.93 4.88 39.11
N ASP A 762 -11.29 3.71 39.64
CA ASP A 762 -10.59 3.10 40.79
C ASP A 762 -9.50 2.06 40.42
N GLU A 763 -9.35 1.63 39.16
CA GLU A 763 -8.27 0.69 38.81
C GLU A 763 -7.63 0.95 37.43
N SER A 764 -6.31 1.18 37.46
CA SER A 764 -5.31 1.00 36.40
C SER A 764 -4.82 2.24 35.64
N GLY A 765 -3.62 2.70 36.02
CA GLY A 765 -2.79 3.58 35.21
C GLY A 765 -1.35 3.68 35.71
N SER A 766 -0.45 2.82 35.22
CA SER A 766 1.01 3.09 35.10
C SER A 766 1.74 1.86 34.53
N ASN A 767 2.49 2.03 33.42
CA ASN A 767 3.86 1.52 33.20
C ASN A 767 4.22 1.55 31.70
N ALA A 768 5.00 2.56 31.29
CA ALA A 768 5.68 2.61 29.99
C ALA A 768 6.98 3.42 30.08
N ILE A 769 7.88 3.04 31.00
CA ILE A 769 9.29 3.45 31.01
C ILE A 769 10.07 2.21 31.47
N VAL A 770 11.03 1.75 30.68
CA VAL A 770 11.92 0.64 31.07
C VAL A 770 13.26 1.25 31.46
N THR A 771 13.57 1.22 32.75
CA THR A 771 14.90 1.48 33.31
C THR A 771 15.50 0.13 33.72
N GLU A 772 16.68 -0.22 33.21
CA GLU A 772 17.44 -1.38 33.68
C GLU A 772 18.19 -1.02 34.97
N GLU A 773 17.98 -1.78 36.05
CA GLU A 773 18.84 -1.74 37.25
C GLU A 773 19.26 -3.16 37.68
N SER A 774 20.50 -3.25 38.17
CA SER A 774 21.27 -4.45 38.55
C SER A 774 21.00 -4.89 40.02
N PRO A 775 21.54 -6.04 40.50
CA PRO A 775 20.91 -6.92 41.52
C PRO A 775 21.17 -6.57 43.01
N PRO A 776 20.47 -7.22 43.97
CA PRO A 776 20.09 -6.62 45.25
C PRO A 776 21.06 -6.93 46.42
N GLN A 777 21.08 -6.01 47.39
CA GLN A 777 21.53 -6.27 48.75
C GLN A 777 20.38 -6.19 49.77
N SER A 778 20.63 -6.85 50.89
CA SER A 778 19.74 -7.50 51.85
C SER A 778 19.10 -6.63 52.94
N SER A 779 18.05 -7.20 53.55
CA SER A 779 17.58 -7.01 54.96
C SER A 779 16.77 -5.73 55.23
N SER A 780 15.78 -5.64 56.13
CA SER A 780 15.03 -6.58 56.97
C SER A 780 13.80 -5.88 57.59
N LYS A 781 12.74 -6.66 57.81
CA LYS A 781 11.77 -6.67 58.94
C LYS A 781 10.95 -5.42 59.36
N SER A 782 9.64 -5.71 59.47
CA SER A 782 8.69 -5.39 60.57
C SER A 782 8.09 -3.98 60.60
N SER A 783 6.86 -3.72 61.06
CA SER A 783 5.66 -4.50 61.42
C SER A 783 4.59 -3.49 61.84
N SER A 784 3.30 -3.83 61.66
CA SER A 784 2.15 -3.34 62.46
C SER A 784 1.78 -1.84 62.33
N SER A 785 0.57 -1.35 62.60
CA SER A 785 -0.80 -1.86 62.68
C SER A 785 -1.70 -0.64 62.92
N LYS A 786 -3.00 -0.80 62.61
CA LYS A 786 -4.15 -0.20 63.31
C LYS A 786 -4.52 1.28 63.10
N LYS A 787 -5.79 1.41 62.65
CA LYS A 787 -6.94 2.03 63.36
C LYS A 787 -7.43 3.41 62.90
N THR A 788 -8.58 3.34 62.23
CA THR A 788 -9.90 3.91 62.60
C THR A 788 -10.08 5.42 62.80
N SER A 789 -11.10 5.89 62.07
CA SER A 789 -12.31 6.60 62.53
C SER A 789 -12.39 8.12 62.44
N SER A 790 -13.42 8.53 61.67
CA SER A 790 -14.43 9.56 62.00
C SER A 790 -13.96 11.02 61.98
N THR A 791 -14.73 12.05 61.62
CA THR A 791 -16.11 12.25 61.15
C THR A 791 -16.21 13.75 60.80
N ASN A 792 -17.12 14.08 59.88
CA ASN A 792 -17.90 15.33 59.81
C ASN A 792 -17.22 16.70 59.68
N GLY A 793 -17.68 17.46 58.68
CA GLY A 793 -17.69 18.92 58.83
C GLY A 793 -17.90 19.81 57.60
N LYS A 794 -19.13 19.86 57.08
CA LYS A 794 -19.83 21.09 56.65
C LYS A 794 -19.22 22.02 55.57
N THR A 795 -19.91 22.01 54.43
CA THR A 795 -20.51 23.18 53.73
C THR A 795 -19.69 24.46 53.50
N LYS A 796 -19.46 24.80 52.22
CA LYS A 796 -20.00 26.05 51.63
C LYS A 796 -19.92 26.07 50.09
N LYS A 797 -21.10 26.20 49.48
CA LYS A 797 -21.32 26.67 48.11
C LYS A 797 -20.71 28.06 47.91
N LYS A 798 -20.05 28.29 46.78
CA LYS A 798 -20.16 29.56 46.03
C LYS A 798 -19.91 29.33 44.53
N GLN A 799 -20.99 29.50 43.77
CA GLN A 799 -20.98 29.78 42.34
C GLN A 799 -20.23 31.09 42.05
N ILE A 800 -19.61 31.19 40.87
CA ILE A 800 -19.69 32.26 39.85
C ILE A 800 -18.79 31.78 38.69
N LYS A 801 -19.34 31.17 37.63
CA LYS A 801 -19.61 31.79 36.31
C LYS A 801 -18.45 32.61 35.72
N LYS A 802 -17.65 32.01 34.83
CA LYS A 802 -17.76 32.27 33.39
C LYS A 802 -17.12 31.14 32.59
#